data_AF-V2JEE8-F1
#
_entry.id   AF-V2JEE8-F1
#
_cell.length_a   1.000
_cell.length_b   1.000
_cell.length_c   1.000
_cell.angle_alpha   90.00
_cell.angle_beta   90.00
_cell.angle_gamma   90.00
#
_symmetry.space_group_name_H-M   'P 1'
#
loop_
_entity.id
_entity.type
_entity.pdbx_description
1 polymer ?
#
loop_
_entity_poly.entity_id
_entity_poly.type
_entity_poly.pdbx_seq_one_letter_code
_entity_poly.pdbx_strand_id
1 'polypeptide(L)'
;MAKFLSWRVTALRHGANGNVVAGRLQAGATLTLEEIVTGGTPRSITAPAPYELFGPGDVQRLAPGTITRRYPPPGASDAENTKRALVEFSHPDTLDLPWRYSPDPALPSAIRPWLVLVVGLPTDVVPGGDGRVTLSAQAQDDHRLDQSPQWAHLHEVDGDWYSRILSPLKLEAQTAYVACLVPAYVVEPDGTLRDAWPVAAGQPVRVTCYDSWGFRTGEGGDFRDIAKRLRTPVDGELKEDFGRAKLRYQRRGPAAAGEPTTVALPMGGALQRVSMVGAPGEPLAPWLAAETAALTAMPPVPPGRWLLTAPRYHAPFTMPGTSPAAGWSAQLHTDPRHRGAAGLGAWAAIAWQDRIAKAAATRAGDLAIARERIGNVALGVEVSRSLWFRHMPPDPVDKLAVLGAMLGRMPVSAQQTVSSVLTGRTPGMVPAIWSSAARRALRPGPARSVLTRDGVIAHRVLLEAAAACPAPPDDPDAIWHRPRGDAAPLQKDAVRRAFDDERQADDMFRMLMDSETTTDLNRLAAALDALTPDADGRVDPDTVIRAVREPGQRIDEPATAQWVDTLAGSRPRCRPVDLDTLGQRVADAVNPFAARPPAADRVLATLVGIDDIGPVEIEPELDLPLWQFLNEAAPDWMLPGIGDLQQDRVVGLATHAAFVEGVLAGANHQALGELRWRNVPIAPRWSPLRKFWQRTGGQFDIHPIRQWPADAALGAAALTPTPLASEAVVLFKTPLFRRYPDTVVYLYKAEADWSVPDPDDPLDESRKQYPTFPGRIGRDVAFFAFNVAPADLANYWVVLEEPPAGYRFYSRHDDQDRPIGSVADGAAYALETFARPVRVMIGKLELA
;
A
#
# COMPACT_ATOMS: atom_id res chain seq x y z
N MET A 1 -17.42 21.86 -30.90
CA MET A 1 -18.74 22.53 -31.03
C MET A 1 -19.82 21.46 -30.96
N ALA A 2 -20.87 21.66 -30.13
CA ALA A 2 -22.00 20.73 -30.08
C ALA A 2 -22.80 20.81 -31.39
N LYS A 3 -23.11 19.66 -31.99
CA LYS A 3 -23.85 19.58 -33.25
C LYS A 3 -25.20 18.92 -33.02
N PHE A 4 -26.25 19.57 -33.52
CA PHE A 4 -27.62 19.14 -33.33
C PHE A 4 -28.32 18.92 -34.67
N LEU A 5 -29.22 17.94 -34.72
CA LEU A 5 -30.14 17.72 -35.84
C LEU A 5 -31.58 17.67 -35.31
N SER A 6 -32.52 18.23 -36.07
CA SER A 6 -33.89 18.43 -35.59
C SER A 6 -34.69 17.13 -35.55
N TRP A 7 -34.41 16.17 -36.43
CA TRP A 7 -35.10 14.88 -36.48
C TRP A 7 -34.32 13.83 -37.26
N ARG A 8 -34.67 12.56 -37.06
CA ARG A 8 -34.20 11.41 -37.85
C ARG A 8 -35.36 10.46 -38.09
N VAL A 9 -35.45 9.92 -39.30
CA VAL A 9 -36.46 8.92 -39.69
C VAL A 9 -35.83 7.82 -40.53
N THR A 10 -36.48 6.66 -40.59
CA THR A 10 -36.04 5.54 -41.44
C THR A 10 -36.16 5.86 -42.93
N ALA A 11 -35.31 5.26 -43.76
CA ALA A 11 -35.36 5.43 -45.22
C ALA A 11 -36.73 5.09 -45.83
N LEU A 12 -37.45 4.11 -45.27
CA LEU A 12 -38.80 3.72 -45.69
C LEU A 12 -39.83 4.85 -45.59
N ARG A 13 -39.59 5.86 -44.74
CA ARG A 13 -40.51 7.01 -44.63
C ARG A 13 -40.49 7.91 -45.86
N HIS A 14 -39.40 7.90 -46.65
CA HIS A 14 -39.33 8.71 -47.88
C HIS A 14 -40.30 8.23 -48.97
N GLY A 15 -40.81 7.00 -48.89
CA GLY A 15 -41.84 6.47 -49.80
C GLY A 15 -43.28 6.87 -49.46
N ALA A 16 -43.49 7.70 -48.43
CA ALA A 16 -44.82 8.14 -48.00
C ALA A 16 -45.56 8.90 -49.12
N ASN A 17 -46.82 8.56 -49.35
CA ASN A 17 -47.64 9.14 -50.44
C ASN A 17 -48.61 10.23 -49.98
N GLY A 18 -48.51 10.67 -48.72
CA GLY A 18 -49.33 11.73 -48.14
C GLY A 18 -50.67 11.27 -47.55
N ASN A 19 -51.04 9.99 -47.66
CA ASN A 19 -52.27 9.46 -47.07
C ASN A 19 -52.01 8.84 -45.69
N VAL A 20 -52.95 9.06 -44.76
CA VAL A 20 -52.95 8.45 -43.42
C VAL A 20 -54.27 7.72 -43.23
N VAL A 21 -54.22 6.43 -42.89
CA VAL A 21 -55.41 5.59 -42.66
C VAL A 21 -55.27 4.93 -41.30
N ALA A 22 -56.26 5.11 -40.41
CA ALA A 22 -56.23 4.59 -39.04
C ALA A 22 -54.95 4.96 -38.26
N GLY A 23 -54.41 6.16 -38.48
CA GLY A 23 -53.15 6.63 -37.89
C GLY A 23 -51.87 6.06 -38.52
N ARG A 24 -51.97 5.21 -39.55
CA ARG A 24 -50.83 4.63 -40.28
C ARG A 24 -50.54 5.40 -41.56
N LEU A 25 -49.27 5.73 -41.78
CA LEU A 25 -48.83 6.42 -42.97
C LEU A 25 -48.76 5.44 -44.14
N GLN A 26 -49.41 5.79 -45.25
CA GLN A 26 -49.41 4.99 -46.46
C GLN A 26 -48.17 5.35 -47.31
N ALA A 27 -47.51 4.33 -47.83
CA ALA A 27 -46.27 4.49 -48.58
C ALA A 27 -46.21 3.50 -49.75
N GLY A 28 -45.28 3.75 -50.68
CA GLY A 28 -45.01 2.88 -51.81
C GLY A 28 -43.52 2.73 -52.06
N ALA A 29 -43.09 1.52 -52.38
CA ALA A 29 -41.74 1.21 -52.79
C ALA A 29 -41.76 0.52 -54.15
N THR A 30 -40.74 0.76 -54.94
CA THR A 30 -40.54 0.03 -56.20
C THR A 30 -39.75 -1.23 -55.88
N LEU A 31 -40.36 -2.41 -56.02
CA LEU A 31 -39.70 -3.70 -55.82
C LEU A 31 -39.27 -4.25 -57.17
N THR A 32 -38.02 -4.69 -57.27
CA THR A 32 -37.50 -5.46 -58.40
C THR A 32 -37.31 -6.89 -57.95
N LEU A 33 -38.03 -7.82 -58.58
CA LEU A 33 -37.85 -9.25 -58.39
C LEU A 33 -36.95 -9.76 -59.50
N GLU A 34 -35.81 -10.33 -59.13
CA GLU A 34 -34.89 -10.99 -60.06
C GLU A 34 -34.97 -12.51 -59.88
N GLU A 35 -35.11 -13.21 -61.00
CA GLU A 35 -35.12 -14.66 -61.05
C GLU A 35 -33.70 -15.20 -60.80
N ILE A 36 -33.53 -16.02 -59.77
CA ILE A 36 -32.24 -16.67 -59.49
C ILE A 36 -32.11 -17.93 -60.36
N VAL A 37 -31.29 -17.89 -61.39
CA VAL A 37 -30.99 -19.03 -62.28
C VAL A 37 -29.53 -19.46 -62.21
N THR A 38 -29.29 -20.77 -62.27
CA THR A 38 -27.94 -21.38 -62.22
C THR A 38 -27.23 -21.37 -63.59
N GLY A 39 -27.92 -20.94 -64.65
CA GLY A 39 -27.38 -20.71 -65.99
C GLY A 39 -28.43 -20.07 -66.92
N GLY A 40 -28.02 -19.05 -67.69
CA GLY A 40 -28.90 -18.21 -68.53
C GLY A 40 -29.03 -16.78 -68.00
N THR A 41 -29.72 -15.91 -68.74
CA THR A 41 -29.96 -14.51 -68.33
C THR A 41 -31.14 -14.45 -67.36
N PRO A 42 -30.96 -13.94 -66.13
CA PRO A 42 -32.05 -13.81 -65.18
C PRO A 42 -33.11 -12.82 -65.67
N ARG A 43 -34.38 -13.15 -65.47
CA ARG A 43 -35.50 -12.21 -65.72
C ARG A 43 -35.66 -11.28 -64.52
N SER A 44 -35.87 -10.00 -64.78
CA SER A 44 -36.24 -9.03 -63.75
C SER A 44 -37.61 -8.44 -64.05
N ILE A 45 -38.43 -8.27 -63.01
CA ILE A 45 -39.69 -7.51 -63.08
C ILE A 45 -39.69 -6.45 -61.99
N THR A 46 -40.04 -5.22 -62.35
CA THR A 46 -40.12 -4.09 -61.43
C THR A 46 -41.58 -3.67 -61.29
N ALA A 47 -42.09 -3.59 -60.07
CA ALA A 47 -43.47 -3.18 -59.79
C ALA A 47 -43.57 -2.33 -58.51
N PRO A 48 -44.53 -1.38 -58.43
CA PRO A 48 -44.81 -0.67 -57.19
C PRO A 48 -45.49 -1.62 -56.18
N ALA A 49 -45.03 -1.56 -54.94
CA ALA A 49 -45.60 -2.28 -53.81
C ALA A 49 -46.06 -1.26 -52.75
N PRO A 50 -47.38 -1.14 -52.50
CA PRO A 50 -47.87 -0.33 -51.39
C PRO A 50 -47.52 -1.01 -50.06
N TYR A 51 -47.17 -0.22 -49.06
CA TYR A 51 -46.99 -0.67 -47.69
C TYR A 51 -47.46 0.39 -46.70
N GLU A 52 -47.76 -0.04 -45.48
CA GLU A 52 -48.12 0.85 -44.38
C GLU A 52 -46.93 0.96 -43.42
N LEU A 53 -46.69 2.16 -42.93
CA LEU A 53 -45.83 2.37 -41.76
C LEU A 53 -46.69 2.35 -40.50
N PHE A 54 -46.21 1.64 -39.49
CA PHE A 54 -46.83 1.62 -38.18
C PHE A 54 -47.03 3.05 -37.64
N GLY A 55 -48.20 3.28 -37.08
CA GLY A 55 -48.60 4.54 -36.49
C GLY A 55 -48.47 4.55 -34.96
N PRO A 56 -48.84 5.66 -34.31
CA PRO A 56 -48.74 5.79 -32.86
C PRO A 56 -49.70 4.85 -32.11
N GLY A 57 -50.83 4.48 -32.73
CA GLY A 57 -51.80 3.54 -32.17
C GLY A 57 -51.35 2.07 -32.20
N ASP A 58 -50.31 1.74 -32.98
CA ASP A 58 -49.78 0.37 -33.07
C ASP A 58 -48.77 0.04 -31.96
N VAL A 59 -48.33 1.06 -31.20
CA VAL A 59 -47.32 0.89 -30.15
C VAL A 59 -48.00 0.61 -28.81
N GLN A 60 -47.84 -0.61 -28.30
CA GLN A 60 -48.41 -0.99 -27.00
C GLN A 60 -47.50 -0.58 -25.82
N ARG A 61 -46.19 -0.75 -25.96
CA ARG A 61 -45.20 -0.46 -24.91
C ARG A 61 -43.81 -0.27 -25.51
N LEU A 62 -42.93 0.42 -24.78
CA LEU A 62 -41.50 0.45 -25.08
C LEU A 62 -40.80 -0.75 -24.44
N ALA A 63 -39.72 -1.23 -25.06
CA ALA A 63 -38.93 -2.30 -24.47
C ALA A 63 -38.15 -1.78 -23.24
N PRO A 64 -37.94 -2.61 -22.21
CA PRO A 64 -37.06 -2.24 -21.10
C PRO A 64 -35.65 -1.91 -21.64
N GLY A 65 -35.05 -0.85 -21.12
CA GLY A 65 -33.72 -0.38 -21.55
C GLY A 65 -33.71 0.47 -22.82
N THR A 66 -34.84 0.67 -23.50
CA THR A 66 -34.93 1.61 -24.64
C THR A 66 -34.55 3.04 -24.22
N ILE A 67 -35.08 3.51 -23.09
CA ILE A 67 -34.68 4.79 -22.48
C ILE A 67 -33.37 4.56 -21.73
N THR A 68 -32.28 5.11 -22.26
CA THR A 68 -30.92 4.89 -21.74
C THR A 68 -30.59 5.85 -20.60
N ARG A 69 -31.20 7.05 -20.60
CA ARG A 69 -31.06 8.02 -19.50
C ARG A 69 -32.34 8.81 -19.27
N ARG A 70 -32.61 9.09 -17.99
CA ARG A 70 -33.65 10.00 -17.51
C ARG A 70 -32.97 11.08 -16.70
N TYR A 71 -33.39 12.32 -16.90
CA TYR A 71 -32.93 13.44 -16.08
C TYR A 71 -34.12 14.33 -15.71
N PRO A 72 -34.26 14.74 -14.44
CA PRO A 72 -33.56 14.21 -13.26
C PRO A 72 -33.76 12.69 -13.11
N PRO A 73 -32.83 11.96 -12.47
CA PRO A 73 -32.96 10.52 -12.32
C PRO A 73 -34.17 10.15 -11.44
N PRO A 74 -34.77 8.98 -11.63
CA PRO A 74 -35.88 8.50 -10.80
C PRO A 74 -35.55 8.58 -9.30
N GLY A 75 -36.41 9.23 -8.53
CA GLY A 75 -36.24 9.40 -7.08
C GLY A 75 -35.25 10.47 -6.66
N ALA A 76 -34.69 11.28 -7.58
CA ALA A 76 -33.81 12.38 -7.21
C ALA A 76 -34.48 13.35 -6.23
N SER A 77 -33.79 13.76 -5.17
CA SER A 77 -34.33 14.64 -4.13
C SER A 77 -33.84 16.09 -4.19
N ASP A 78 -32.78 16.36 -4.96
CA ASP A 78 -32.08 17.66 -4.99
C ASP A 78 -31.80 18.11 -6.44
N ALA A 79 -32.73 17.80 -7.35
CA ALA A 79 -32.58 18.10 -8.78
C ALA A 79 -32.45 19.61 -9.06
N GLU A 80 -31.76 19.97 -10.13
CA GLU A 80 -31.57 21.36 -10.54
C GLU A 80 -32.86 21.94 -11.14
N ASN A 81 -33.35 23.03 -10.57
CA ASN A 81 -34.55 23.71 -11.06
C ASN A 81 -34.26 24.55 -12.32
N THR A 82 -33.00 24.91 -12.57
CA THR A 82 -32.57 25.67 -13.76
C THR A 82 -32.47 24.83 -15.03
N LYS A 83 -32.60 23.50 -14.92
CA LYS A 83 -32.52 22.58 -16.06
C LYS A 83 -33.89 22.01 -16.41
N ARG A 84 -33.99 21.50 -17.64
CA ARG A 84 -35.16 20.81 -18.17
C ARG A 84 -35.06 19.31 -17.90
N ALA A 85 -36.20 18.69 -17.63
CA ALA A 85 -36.29 17.25 -17.63
C ALA A 85 -36.13 16.70 -19.05
N LEU A 86 -35.53 15.52 -19.19
CA LEU A 86 -35.35 14.86 -20.47
C LEU A 86 -35.34 13.33 -20.35
N VAL A 87 -35.59 12.70 -21.49
CA VAL A 87 -35.27 11.29 -21.76
C VAL A 87 -34.27 11.21 -22.91
N GLU A 88 -33.39 10.22 -22.87
CA GLU A 88 -32.36 9.97 -23.88
C GLU A 88 -32.47 8.54 -24.41
N PHE A 89 -32.16 8.42 -25.70
CA PHE A 89 -32.02 7.17 -26.44
C PHE A 89 -30.64 7.17 -27.10
N SER A 90 -29.78 6.24 -26.71
CA SER A 90 -28.40 6.13 -27.24
C SER A 90 -28.21 4.94 -28.19
N HIS A 91 -29.15 3.98 -28.24
CA HIS A 91 -29.01 2.85 -29.15
C HIS A 91 -29.26 3.29 -30.60
N PRO A 92 -28.40 2.89 -31.56
CA PRO A 92 -28.54 3.26 -32.97
C PRO A 92 -29.94 3.00 -33.55
N ASP A 93 -30.56 1.88 -33.16
CA ASP A 93 -31.89 1.45 -33.60
C ASP A 93 -33.04 2.19 -32.91
N THR A 94 -32.75 3.17 -32.07
CA THR A 94 -33.76 3.96 -31.33
C THR A 94 -33.58 5.47 -31.53
N LEU A 95 -32.62 5.90 -32.35
CA LEU A 95 -32.33 7.32 -32.56
C LEU A 95 -33.47 8.06 -33.26
N ASP A 96 -34.18 7.39 -34.16
CA ASP A 96 -35.37 7.88 -34.84
C ASP A 96 -36.66 7.65 -34.02
N LEU A 97 -36.60 6.97 -32.86
CA LEU A 97 -37.78 6.58 -32.09
C LEU A 97 -38.74 7.74 -31.81
N PRO A 98 -38.31 8.97 -31.44
CA PRO A 98 -39.25 10.08 -31.22
C PRO A 98 -40.12 10.44 -32.43
N TRP A 99 -39.68 10.15 -33.65
CA TRP A 99 -40.38 10.49 -34.91
C TRP A 99 -40.84 9.27 -35.71
N ARG A 100 -40.39 8.06 -35.34
CA ARG A 100 -40.62 6.82 -36.09
C ARG A 100 -42.09 6.57 -36.41
N TYR A 101 -42.96 6.74 -35.42
CA TYR A 101 -44.40 6.47 -35.52
C TYR A 101 -45.22 7.76 -35.69
N SER A 102 -44.60 8.88 -36.08
CA SER A 102 -45.33 10.12 -36.35
C SER A 102 -46.23 9.97 -37.58
N PRO A 103 -47.51 10.36 -37.53
CA PRO A 103 -48.44 10.22 -38.65
C PRO A 103 -48.34 11.37 -39.69
N ASP A 104 -47.32 12.25 -39.60
CA ASP A 104 -47.19 13.40 -40.52
C ASP A 104 -47.02 12.95 -41.99
N PRO A 105 -47.94 13.38 -42.90
CA PRO A 105 -48.06 12.86 -44.26
C PRO A 105 -46.96 13.27 -45.24
N ALA A 106 -46.41 14.48 -45.07
CA ALA A 106 -45.28 15.01 -45.82
C ALA A 106 -44.09 15.20 -44.88
N LEU A 107 -42.86 15.07 -45.37
CA LEU A 107 -41.66 15.47 -44.62
C LEU A 107 -41.59 17.01 -44.61
N PRO A 108 -41.94 17.68 -43.50
CA PRO A 108 -41.83 19.13 -43.38
C PRO A 108 -40.39 19.52 -43.02
N SER A 109 -40.11 20.81 -42.87
CA SER A 109 -38.84 21.26 -42.29
C SER A 109 -38.62 20.76 -40.87
N ALA A 110 -39.69 20.51 -40.10
CA ALA A 110 -39.65 20.00 -38.73
C ALA A 110 -40.76 18.96 -38.47
N ILE A 111 -40.39 17.69 -38.22
CA ILE A 111 -41.35 16.61 -37.94
C ILE A 111 -41.79 16.70 -36.49
N ARG A 112 -43.11 16.62 -36.24
CA ARG A 112 -43.63 16.56 -34.88
C ARG A 112 -43.35 15.18 -34.28
N PRO A 113 -42.70 15.07 -33.10
CA PRO A 113 -42.46 13.79 -32.48
C PRO A 113 -43.79 13.19 -32.01
N TRP A 114 -43.95 11.87 -32.19
CA TRP A 114 -45.11 11.16 -31.67
C TRP A 114 -45.00 10.91 -30.17
N LEU A 115 -43.81 11.11 -29.57
CA LEU A 115 -43.57 11.04 -28.13
C LEU A 115 -43.30 12.43 -27.56
N VAL A 116 -43.90 12.73 -26.41
CA VAL A 116 -43.69 13.96 -25.65
C VAL A 116 -43.43 13.61 -24.20
N LEU A 117 -42.47 14.31 -23.59
CA LEU A 117 -42.20 14.21 -22.16
C LEU A 117 -43.02 15.26 -21.42
N VAL A 118 -44.06 14.82 -20.73
CA VAL A 118 -44.91 15.66 -19.89
C VAL A 118 -44.41 15.63 -18.47
N VAL A 119 -44.17 16.80 -17.89
CA VAL A 119 -43.75 16.94 -16.49
C VAL A 119 -44.74 17.86 -15.78
N GLY A 120 -45.06 17.58 -14.53
CA GLY A 120 -45.95 18.46 -13.76
C GLY A 120 -45.98 18.07 -12.29
N LEU A 121 -46.76 18.81 -11.51
CA LEU A 121 -46.95 18.47 -10.10
C LEU A 121 -47.64 17.11 -9.98
N PRO A 122 -47.49 16.39 -8.86
CA PRO A 122 -48.22 15.14 -8.61
C PRO A 122 -49.75 15.27 -8.67
N THR A 123 -50.28 16.49 -8.63
CA THR A 123 -51.70 16.81 -8.83
C THR A 123 -52.09 17.02 -10.30
N ASP A 124 -51.14 17.40 -11.15
CA ASP A 124 -51.35 17.72 -12.56
C ASP A 124 -51.06 16.54 -13.49
N VAL A 125 -50.09 15.71 -13.11
CA VAL A 125 -49.68 14.51 -13.84
C VAL A 125 -49.84 13.32 -12.90
N VAL A 126 -50.89 12.54 -13.11
CA VAL A 126 -51.29 11.45 -12.20
C VAL A 126 -51.21 10.11 -12.94
N PRO A 127 -50.12 9.35 -12.79
CA PRO A 127 -50.00 8.01 -13.36
C PRO A 127 -51.01 7.05 -12.72
N GLY A 128 -51.73 6.30 -13.54
CA GLY A 128 -52.62 5.22 -13.12
C GLY A 128 -51.93 3.86 -13.17
N GLY A 129 -52.42 2.89 -12.39
CA GLY A 129 -51.92 1.50 -12.39
C GLY A 129 -52.26 0.70 -13.65
N ASP A 130 -53.04 1.28 -14.56
CA ASP A 130 -53.49 0.69 -15.84
C ASP A 130 -52.56 1.02 -17.02
N GLY A 131 -51.39 1.62 -16.77
CA GLY A 131 -50.47 2.05 -17.84
C GLY A 131 -50.94 3.32 -18.57
N ARG A 132 -51.87 4.07 -17.96
CA ARG A 132 -52.34 5.37 -18.45
C ARG A 132 -52.01 6.46 -17.46
N VAL A 133 -51.95 7.71 -17.91
CA VAL A 133 -51.74 8.89 -17.08
C VAL A 133 -52.87 9.88 -17.31
N THR A 134 -53.34 10.50 -16.22
CA THR A 134 -54.29 11.62 -16.28
C THR A 134 -53.51 12.93 -16.28
N LEU A 135 -53.77 13.79 -17.25
CA LEU A 135 -53.15 15.11 -17.40
C LEU A 135 -54.19 16.20 -17.13
N SER A 136 -53.93 17.09 -16.17
CA SER A 136 -54.78 18.25 -15.87
C SER A 136 -54.76 19.28 -17.01
N ALA A 137 -55.65 20.27 -16.95
CA ALA A 137 -55.64 21.40 -17.87
C ALA A 137 -54.29 22.15 -17.83
N GLN A 138 -53.72 22.33 -16.63
CA GLN A 138 -52.42 22.99 -16.46
C GLN A 138 -51.29 22.21 -17.13
N ALA A 139 -51.24 20.88 -16.93
CA ALA A 139 -50.25 20.04 -17.62
C ALA A 139 -50.38 20.11 -19.16
N GLN A 140 -51.61 20.25 -19.69
CA GLN A 140 -51.85 20.43 -21.12
C GLN A 140 -51.34 21.79 -21.62
N ASP A 141 -51.62 22.87 -20.89
CA ASP A 141 -51.15 24.23 -21.23
C ASP A 141 -49.63 24.37 -21.14
N ASP A 142 -48.99 23.71 -20.18
CA ASP A 142 -47.53 23.71 -20.06
C ASP A 142 -46.86 22.90 -21.19
N HIS A 143 -47.59 22.00 -21.85
CA HIS A 143 -47.11 21.07 -22.88
C HIS A 143 -47.93 21.17 -24.17
N ARG A 144 -48.06 22.37 -24.73
CA ARG A 144 -48.82 22.57 -25.97
C ARG A 144 -48.21 21.83 -27.16
N LEU A 145 -48.99 20.93 -27.76
CA LEU A 145 -48.51 20.02 -28.79
C LEU A 145 -48.10 20.69 -30.10
N ASP A 146 -48.58 21.90 -30.39
CA ASP A 146 -48.14 22.72 -31.54
C ASP A 146 -46.66 23.14 -31.44
N GLN A 147 -46.09 23.16 -30.23
CA GLN A 147 -44.68 23.47 -29.98
C GLN A 147 -43.78 22.22 -29.87
N SER A 148 -44.37 21.02 -29.83
CA SER A 148 -43.65 19.77 -29.65
C SER A 148 -42.56 19.43 -30.70
N PRO A 149 -42.59 19.94 -31.96
CA PRO A 149 -41.46 19.77 -32.89
C PRO A 149 -40.12 20.31 -32.37
N GLN A 150 -40.14 21.22 -31.40
CA GLN A 150 -38.93 21.83 -30.83
C GLN A 150 -38.31 21.00 -29.71
N TRP A 151 -39.06 20.07 -29.11
CA TRP A 151 -38.64 19.42 -27.87
C TRP A 151 -37.84 18.13 -28.10
N ALA A 152 -37.78 17.64 -29.33
CA ALA A 152 -37.00 16.47 -29.70
C ALA A 152 -35.85 16.86 -30.64
N HIS A 153 -34.68 16.25 -30.46
CA HIS A 153 -33.52 16.48 -31.32
C HIS A 153 -32.53 15.32 -31.24
N LEU A 154 -31.58 15.28 -32.18
CA LEU A 154 -30.36 14.49 -32.06
C LEU A 154 -29.18 15.37 -31.68
N HIS A 155 -28.25 14.81 -30.90
CA HIS A 155 -27.02 15.46 -30.46
C HIS A 155 -25.82 14.57 -30.77
N GLU A 156 -24.81 15.10 -31.46
CA GLU A 156 -23.53 14.44 -31.70
C GLU A 156 -22.58 14.71 -30.52
N VAL A 157 -22.06 13.64 -29.93
CA VAL A 157 -21.11 13.65 -28.81
C VAL A 157 -19.98 12.69 -29.15
N ASP A 158 -18.75 13.19 -29.28
CA ASP A 158 -17.55 12.38 -29.52
C ASP A 158 -17.68 11.38 -30.69
N GLY A 159 -18.46 11.74 -31.72
CA GLY A 159 -18.73 10.92 -32.91
C GLY A 159 -19.98 10.03 -32.80
N ASP A 160 -20.57 9.88 -31.62
CA ASP A 160 -21.80 9.13 -31.37
C ASP A 160 -23.03 10.04 -31.38
N TRP A 161 -24.17 9.49 -31.81
CA TRP A 161 -25.44 10.22 -31.85
C TRP A 161 -26.38 9.78 -30.74
N TYR A 162 -27.03 10.75 -30.11
CA TYR A 162 -28.02 10.55 -29.05
C TYR A 162 -29.31 11.25 -29.44
N SER A 163 -30.45 10.59 -29.27
CA SER A 163 -31.76 11.19 -29.48
C SER A 163 -32.38 11.56 -28.13
N ARG A 164 -32.95 12.77 -28.02
CA ARG A 164 -33.44 13.30 -26.75
C ARG A 164 -34.80 13.94 -26.91
N ILE A 165 -35.64 13.80 -25.88
CA ILE A 165 -36.90 14.52 -25.74
C ILE A 165 -36.83 15.33 -24.45
N LEU A 166 -37.02 16.64 -24.56
CA LEU A 166 -37.03 17.60 -23.46
C LEU A 166 -38.46 17.92 -23.04
N SER A 167 -38.65 18.30 -21.78
CA SER A 167 -39.90 18.94 -21.34
C SER A 167 -39.78 20.48 -21.39
N PRO A 168 -40.81 21.18 -21.90
CA PRO A 168 -40.88 22.65 -21.89
C PRO A 168 -41.11 23.24 -20.49
N LEU A 169 -41.49 22.43 -19.49
CA LEU A 169 -41.79 22.91 -18.15
C LEU A 169 -40.57 23.57 -17.48
N LYS A 170 -40.80 24.75 -16.90
CA LYS A 170 -39.86 25.39 -15.97
C LYS A 170 -40.05 24.80 -14.58
N LEU A 171 -38.98 24.27 -14.00
CA LEU A 171 -39.03 23.66 -12.68
C LEU A 171 -38.85 24.73 -11.59
N GLU A 172 -39.68 24.65 -10.57
CA GLU A 172 -39.57 25.46 -9.36
C GLU A 172 -38.64 24.79 -8.35
N ALA A 173 -38.00 25.58 -7.49
CA ALA A 173 -37.16 25.04 -6.41
C ALA A 173 -38.02 24.30 -5.37
N GLN A 174 -37.42 23.34 -4.66
CA GLN A 174 -38.03 22.61 -3.54
C GLN A 174 -39.42 22.02 -3.85
N THR A 175 -39.63 21.55 -5.07
CA THR A 175 -40.93 21.11 -5.58
C THR A 175 -40.85 19.68 -6.09
N ALA A 176 -41.87 18.87 -5.78
CA ALA A 176 -41.97 17.50 -6.28
C ALA A 176 -42.67 17.49 -7.64
N TYR A 177 -42.18 16.65 -8.55
CA TYR A 177 -42.67 16.51 -9.92
C TYR A 177 -42.83 15.05 -10.31
N VAL A 178 -43.74 14.81 -11.25
CA VAL A 178 -43.90 13.55 -11.96
C VAL A 178 -43.64 13.80 -13.44
N ALA A 179 -42.77 12.98 -14.02
CA ALA A 179 -42.50 12.96 -15.46
C ALA A 179 -43.14 11.72 -16.09
N CYS A 180 -43.75 11.89 -17.25
CA CYS A 180 -44.43 10.85 -18.01
C CYS A 180 -44.12 10.98 -19.50
N LEU A 181 -43.65 9.89 -20.11
CA LEU A 181 -43.48 9.81 -21.56
C LEU A 181 -44.79 9.30 -22.19
N VAL A 182 -45.43 10.15 -22.98
CA VAL A 182 -46.78 9.92 -23.53
C VAL A 182 -46.80 10.12 -25.04
N PRO A 183 -47.76 9.54 -25.77
CA PRO A 183 -47.92 9.84 -27.18
C PRO A 183 -48.54 11.24 -27.38
N ALA A 184 -48.07 11.95 -28.40
CA ALA A 184 -48.62 13.23 -28.85
C ALA A 184 -49.93 13.07 -29.65
N TYR A 185 -50.23 11.84 -30.09
CA TYR A 185 -51.37 11.49 -30.93
C TYR A 185 -52.16 10.35 -30.31
N VAL A 186 -53.47 10.32 -30.56
CA VAL A 186 -54.36 9.24 -30.17
C VAL A 186 -55.13 8.79 -31.41
N VAL A 187 -55.21 7.47 -31.59
CA VAL A 187 -56.09 6.85 -32.59
C VAL A 187 -57.30 6.31 -31.85
N GLU A 188 -58.48 6.81 -32.19
CA GLU A 188 -59.75 6.37 -31.62
C GLU A 188 -60.13 4.97 -32.12
N PRO A 189 -61.03 4.24 -31.44
CA PRO A 189 -61.47 2.91 -31.86
C PRO A 189 -62.10 2.86 -33.28
N ASP A 190 -62.59 3.98 -33.78
CA ASP A 190 -63.14 4.12 -35.14
C ASP A 190 -62.06 4.41 -36.20
N GLY A 191 -60.78 4.47 -35.79
CA GLY A 191 -59.64 4.78 -36.65
C GLY A 191 -59.35 6.28 -36.80
N THR A 192 -60.11 7.16 -36.14
CA THR A 192 -59.89 8.61 -36.22
C THR A 192 -58.59 8.99 -35.50
N LEU A 193 -57.67 9.63 -36.22
CA LEU A 193 -56.44 10.20 -35.66
C LEU A 193 -56.73 11.61 -35.13
N ARG A 194 -56.33 11.88 -33.89
CA ARG A 194 -56.37 13.23 -33.29
C ARG A 194 -55.16 13.49 -32.39
N ASP A 195 -54.98 14.74 -32.01
CA ASP A 195 -54.03 15.11 -30.96
C ASP A 195 -54.46 14.52 -29.61
N ALA A 196 -53.46 14.15 -28.81
CA ALA A 196 -53.69 13.57 -27.49
C ALA A 196 -54.44 14.53 -26.55
N TRP A 197 -54.18 15.83 -26.68
CA TRP A 197 -54.96 16.91 -26.07
C TRP A 197 -55.05 18.12 -27.03
N PRO A 198 -56.11 18.93 -26.93
CA PRO A 198 -56.26 20.13 -27.75
C PRO A 198 -55.20 21.20 -27.44
N VAL A 199 -54.97 22.11 -28.39
CA VAL A 199 -54.03 23.24 -28.25
C VAL A 199 -54.45 24.21 -27.14
N ALA A 200 -55.75 24.40 -26.94
CA ALA A 200 -56.27 25.13 -25.78
C ALA A 200 -56.63 24.11 -24.70
N ALA A 201 -56.06 24.22 -23.50
CA ALA A 201 -56.34 23.26 -22.44
C ALA A 201 -57.83 23.14 -22.14
N GLY A 202 -58.26 21.91 -21.89
CA GLY A 202 -59.65 21.58 -21.63
C GLY A 202 -59.82 20.74 -20.38
N GLN A 203 -60.82 19.87 -20.39
CA GLN A 203 -61.01 18.89 -19.31
C GLN A 203 -59.79 17.96 -19.21
N PRO A 204 -59.52 17.38 -18.02
CA PRO A 204 -58.44 16.43 -17.86
C PRO A 204 -58.52 15.28 -18.87
N VAL A 205 -57.41 14.96 -19.52
CA VAL A 205 -57.32 13.88 -20.50
C VAL A 205 -56.63 12.66 -19.90
N ARG A 206 -56.97 11.46 -20.37
CA ARG A 206 -56.32 10.22 -19.96
C ARG A 206 -55.65 9.54 -21.16
N VAL A 207 -54.33 9.47 -21.17
CA VAL A 207 -53.52 8.98 -22.30
C VAL A 207 -52.65 7.80 -21.89
N THR A 208 -52.15 7.02 -22.86
CA THR A 208 -51.20 5.93 -22.60
C THR A 208 -49.90 6.50 -22.03
N CYS A 209 -49.31 5.81 -21.06
CA CYS A 209 -48.04 6.18 -20.44
C CYS A 209 -47.00 5.09 -20.72
N TYR A 210 -45.95 5.43 -21.46
CA TYR A 210 -44.89 4.48 -21.81
C TYR A 210 -43.80 4.38 -20.76
N ASP A 211 -43.60 5.45 -19.98
CA ASP A 211 -42.63 5.51 -18.88
C ASP A 211 -43.05 6.61 -17.91
N SER A 212 -42.82 6.42 -16.62
CA SER A 212 -43.10 7.44 -15.59
C SER A 212 -42.12 7.36 -14.43
N TRP A 213 -41.72 8.50 -13.89
CA TRP A 213 -40.95 8.57 -12.65
C TRP A 213 -41.22 9.86 -11.87
N GLY A 214 -40.97 9.82 -10.56
CA GLY A 214 -41.02 11.00 -9.69
C GLY A 214 -39.61 11.53 -9.40
N PHE A 215 -39.50 12.84 -9.21
CA PHE A 215 -38.31 13.50 -8.69
C PHE A 215 -38.69 14.76 -7.91
N ARG A 216 -37.74 15.33 -7.18
CA ARG A 216 -37.89 16.57 -6.42
C ARG A 216 -36.70 17.48 -6.67
N THR A 217 -36.99 18.75 -6.87
CA THR A 217 -35.97 19.79 -7.03
C THR A 217 -35.43 20.24 -5.69
N GLY A 218 -34.16 20.64 -5.73
CA GLY A 218 -33.38 21.12 -4.60
C GLY A 218 -33.63 22.56 -4.20
N GLU A 219 -32.71 23.09 -3.39
CA GLU A 219 -32.55 24.54 -3.25
C GLU A 219 -32.29 25.18 -4.63
N GLY A 220 -32.77 26.41 -4.80
CA GLY A 220 -32.68 27.11 -6.08
C GLY A 220 -31.25 27.32 -6.56
N GLY A 221 -31.08 27.28 -7.88
CA GLY A 221 -29.82 27.49 -8.58
C GLY A 221 -29.14 26.19 -8.99
N ASP A 222 -28.06 26.30 -9.77
CA ASP A 222 -27.22 25.17 -10.17
C ASP A 222 -25.76 25.33 -9.73
N PHE A 223 -24.87 24.48 -10.28
CA PHE A 223 -23.44 24.53 -10.01
C PHE A 223 -22.86 25.94 -10.21
N ARG A 224 -23.22 26.61 -11.32
CA ARG A 224 -22.72 27.95 -11.65
C ARG A 224 -23.22 28.97 -10.64
N ASP A 225 -24.50 28.91 -10.27
CA ASP A 225 -25.09 29.85 -9.32
C ASP A 225 -24.44 29.74 -7.94
N ILE A 226 -24.26 28.51 -7.44
CA ILE A 226 -23.60 28.27 -6.14
C ILE A 226 -22.14 28.72 -6.20
N ALA A 227 -21.42 28.39 -7.28
CA ALA A 227 -20.03 28.76 -7.46
C ALA A 227 -19.83 30.28 -7.58
N LYS A 228 -20.76 31.01 -8.22
CA LYS A 228 -20.76 32.49 -8.29
C LYS A 228 -20.92 33.17 -6.92
N ARG A 229 -21.53 32.49 -5.94
CA ARG A 229 -21.66 33.03 -4.57
C ARG A 229 -20.37 32.95 -3.78
N LEU A 230 -19.43 32.08 -4.17
CA LEU A 230 -18.16 31.88 -3.48
C LEU A 230 -17.31 33.15 -3.52
N ARG A 231 -16.94 33.64 -2.35
CA ARG A 231 -16.10 34.83 -2.18
C ARG A 231 -15.01 34.57 -1.14
N THR A 232 -13.90 35.31 -1.25
CA THR A 232 -12.96 35.42 -0.13
C THR A 232 -13.64 36.18 1.01
N PRO A 233 -13.34 35.86 2.28
CA PRO A 233 -13.79 36.68 3.41
C PRO A 233 -13.30 38.11 3.24
N VAL A 234 -14.13 39.09 3.58
CA VAL A 234 -13.70 40.50 3.57
C VAL A 234 -12.81 40.82 4.76
N ASP A 235 -12.00 41.87 4.65
CA ASP A 235 -11.18 42.36 5.77
C ASP A 235 -12.00 42.53 7.05
N GLY A 236 -11.53 41.92 8.14
CA GLY A 236 -12.19 41.94 9.45
C GLY A 236 -13.35 40.93 9.62
N GLU A 237 -13.74 40.18 8.58
CA GLU A 237 -14.72 39.09 8.71
C GLU A 237 -14.16 37.93 9.56
N LEU A 238 -12.88 37.60 9.33
CA LEU A 238 -12.16 36.62 10.15
C LEU A 238 -11.62 37.32 11.41
N LYS A 239 -12.02 36.82 12.58
CA LYS A 239 -11.46 37.28 13.87
C LYS A 239 -9.95 36.99 13.93
N GLU A 240 -9.23 37.77 14.74
CA GLU A 240 -7.78 37.57 14.94
C GLU A 240 -7.43 36.19 15.49
N ASP A 241 -8.33 35.58 16.28
CA ASP A 241 -8.18 34.25 16.84
C ASP A 241 -8.68 33.13 15.91
N PHE A 242 -9.07 33.42 14.66
CA PHE A 242 -9.37 32.38 13.68
C PHE A 242 -8.15 31.47 13.45
N GLY A 243 -8.36 30.15 13.55
CA GLY A 243 -7.28 29.16 13.55
C GLY A 243 -6.56 28.98 14.89
N ARG A 244 -6.93 29.72 15.96
CA ARG A 244 -6.37 29.63 17.31
C ARG A 244 -7.45 29.41 18.37
N ALA A 245 -7.35 28.28 19.09
CA ALA A 245 -8.13 28.03 20.30
C ALA A 245 -7.41 28.59 21.54
N LYS A 246 -8.16 29.00 22.56
CA LYS A 246 -7.62 29.43 23.86
C LYS A 246 -7.57 28.25 24.82
N LEU A 247 -6.39 27.66 25.02
CA LEU A 247 -6.14 26.64 26.03
C LEU A 247 -6.04 27.31 27.40
N ARG A 248 -7.05 27.10 28.26
CA ARG A 248 -7.02 27.58 29.64
C ARG A 248 -6.26 26.60 30.52
N TYR A 249 -5.20 27.09 31.16
CA TYR A 249 -4.43 26.34 32.14
C TYR A 249 -4.64 26.96 33.52
N GLN A 250 -5.08 26.13 34.47
CA GLN A 250 -5.29 26.51 35.86
C GLN A 250 -4.12 26.00 36.71
N ARG A 251 -3.48 26.91 37.45
CA ARG A 251 -2.37 26.58 38.34
C ARG A 251 -2.82 25.65 39.46
N ARG A 252 -1.97 24.71 39.88
CA ARG A 252 -2.26 23.75 40.96
C ARG A 252 -1.79 24.25 42.33
N GLY A 253 -0.68 25.00 42.37
CA GLY A 253 -0.11 25.59 43.59
C GLY A 253 -0.54 27.04 43.85
N PRO A 254 -0.26 27.59 45.06
CA PRO A 254 -0.48 29.00 45.35
C PRO A 254 0.35 29.88 44.39
N ALA A 255 -0.26 30.95 43.89
CA ALA A 255 0.44 31.89 43.02
C ALA A 255 1.44 32.74 43.84
N ALA A 256 2.65 32.92 43.32
CA ALA A 256 3.56 33.92 43.85
C ALA A 256 2.98 35.34 43.62
N ALA A 257 3.38 36.31 44.43
CA ALA A 257 2.90 37.68 44.30
C ALA A 257 3.19 38.23 42.88
N GLY A 258 2.13 38.59 42.14
CA GLY A 258 2.22 39.09 40.76
C GLY A 258 2.08 38.05 39.66
N GLU A 259 1.96 36.75 39.96
CA GLU A 259 1.74 35.71 38.96
C GLU A 259 0.25 35.36 38.79
N PRO A 260 -0.24 35.11 37.55
CA PRO A 260 -1.64 34.77 37.31
C PRO A 260 -1.99 33.37 37.82
N THR A 261 -3.22 33.20 38.33
CA THR A 261 -3.77 31.90 38.75
C THR A 261 -4.28 31.06 37.57
N THR A 262 -4.69 31.73 36.50
CA THR A 262 -5.14 31.10 35.25
C THR A 262 -4.46 31.80 34.07
N VAL A 263 -3.96 31.03 33.11
CA VAL A 263 -3.40 31.55 31.85
C VAL A 263 -4.19 30.97 30.70
N ALA A 264 -4.48 31.82 29.71
CA ALA A 264 -5.00 31.38 28.41
C ALA A 264 -3.85 31.39 27.40
N LEU A 265 -3.56 30.23 26.80
CA LEU A 265 -2.53 30.07 25.78
C LEU A 265 -3.20 29.89 24.42
N PRO A 266 -2.77 30.61 23.37
CA PRO A 266 -3.24 30.32 22.03
C PRO A 266 -2.64 29.00 21.53
N MET A 267 -3.48 28.18 20.92
CA MET A 267 -3.11 26.87 20.37
C MET A 267 -3.80 26.66 19.03
N GLY A 268 -3.03 26.34 17.99
CA GLY A 268 -3.57 26.00 16.67
C GLY A 268 -4.19 24.59 16.62
N GLY A 269 -5.08 24.36 15.66
CA GLY A 269 -5.59 23.04 15.33
C GLY A 269 -4.73 22.31 14.31
N ALA A 270 -5.32 21.32 13.61
CA ALA A 270 -4.68 20.61 12.50
C ALA A 270 -4.44 21.49 11.27
N LEU A 271 -5.32 22.49 11.06
CA LEU A 271 -5.20 23.55 10.07
C LEU A 271 -4.91 24.88 10.77
N GLN A 272 -4.12 25.74 10.11
CA GLN A 272 -3.76 27.07 10.59
C GLN A 272 -3.83 28.10 9.45
N ARG A 273 -3.80 29.38 9.83
CA ARG A 273 -3.67 30.51 8.88
C ARG A 273 -2.32 30.46 8.18
N VAL A 274 -2.27 30.89 6.92
CA VAL A 274 -1.03 30.92 6.13
C VAL A 274 -0.03 31.90 6.77
N SER A 275 -0.54 33.02 7.29
CA SER A 275 0.24 34.01 8.05
C SER A 275 0.94 33.46 9.31
N MET A 276 0.55 32.28 9.81
CA MET A 276 1.15 31.65 10.99
C MET A 276 2.23 30.62 10.67
N VAL A 277 2.40 30.26 9.39
CA VAL A 277 3.40 29.26 8.99
C VAL A 277 4.80 29.82 9.26
N GLY A 278 5.58 29.12 10.10
CA GLY A 278 6.93 29.53 10.48
C GLY A 278 7.00 30.69 11.49
N ALA A 279 5.87 31.24 11.92
CA ALA A 279 5.86 32.27 12.96
C ALA A 279 6.26 31.67 14.32
N PRO A 280 7.15 32.30 15.10
CA PRO A 280 7.49 31.81 16.42
C PRO A 280 6.25 31.85 17.32
N GLY A 281 5.95 30.73 17.96
CA GLY A 281 4.86 30.66 18.95
C GLY A 281 5.12 31.57 20.14
N GLU A 282 4.06 31.96 20.84
CA GLU A 282 4.21 32.75 22.07
C GLU A 282 5.07 31.98 23.10
N PRO A 283 6.06 32.65 23.71
CA PRO A 283 6.97 32.01 24.66
C PRO A 283 6.22 31.54 25.90
N LEU A 284 6.60 30.37 26.40
CA LEU A 284 5.99 29.80 27.58
C LEU A 284 6.62 30.38 28.85
N ALA A 285 5.79 30.79 29.82
CA ALA A 285 6.27 31.28 31.10
C ALA A 285 7.07 30.18 31.85
N PRO A 286 8.24 30.49 32.46
CA PRO A 286 9.08 29.48 33.12
C PRO A 286 8.38 28.68 34.22
N TRP A 287 7.53 29.33 35.02
CA TRP A 287 6.75 28.65 36.07
C TRP A 287 5.79 27.61 35.49
N LEU A 288 5.18 27.91 34.35
CA LEU A 288 4.22 27.03 33.68
C LEU A 288 4.93 25.84 33.06
N ALA A 289 6.11 26.07 32.47
CA ALA A 289 6.99 25.01 31.99
C ALA A 289 7.39 24.04 33.12
N ALA A 290 7.80 24.59 34.28
CA ALA A 290 8.20 23.79 35.44
C ALA A 290 7.04 23.01 36.06
N GLU A 291 5.86 23.64 36.20
CA GLU A 291 4.67 22.97 36.75
C GLU A 291 4.16 21.87 35.81
N THR A 292 4.24 22.09 34.50
CA THR A 292 3.87 21.10 33.48
C THR A 292 4.83 19.90 33.48
N ALA A 293 6.14 20.15 33.56
CA ALA A 293 7.15 19.10 33.71
C ALA A 293 6.90 18.22 34.96
N ALA A 294 6.56 18.87 36.08
CA ALA A 294 6.26 18.21 37.34
C ALA A 294 5.03 17.28 37.28
N LEU A 295 4.14 17.39 36.29
CA LEU A 295 2.99 16.47 36.11
C LEU A 295 3.43 15.01 35.90
N THR A 296 4.63 14.81 35.37
CA THR A 296 5.17 13.48 35.06
C THR A 296 6.18 12.97 36.09
N ALA A 297 6.49 13.77 37.12
CA ALA A 297 7.39 13.39 38.19
C ALA A 297 6.75 12.30 39.05
N MET A 298 7.52 11.25 39.34
CA MET A 298 7.10 10.20 40.29
C MET A 298 7.52 10.66 41.70
N PRO A 299 6.60 11.03 42.58
CA PRO A 299 6.93 11.19 43.99
C PRO A 299 7.36 9.85 44.59
N PRO A 300 8.12 9.85 45.69
CA PRO A 300 8.44 8.62 46.41
C PRO A 300 7.15 7.94 46.91
N VAL A 301 6.88 6.74 46.39
CA VAL A 301 5.70 5.94 46.75
C VAL A 301 6.13 4.75 47.60
N PRO A 302 5.41 4.40 48.69
CA PRO A 302 5.69 3.19 49.45
C PRO A 302 5.70 1.93 48.57
N PRO A 303 6.53 0.91 48.88
CA PRO A 303 6.57 -0.35 48.13
C PRO A 303 5.17 -0.97 48.01
N GLY A 304 4.80 -1.41 46.80
CA GLY A 304 3.53 -2.10 46.54
C GLY A 304 2.34 -1.19 46.19
N ARG A 305 2.48 0.14 46.19
CA ARG A 305 1.46 1.05 45.63
C ARG A 305 1.89 1.56 44.26
N TRP A 306 1.03 1.36 43.27
CA TRP A 306 1.20 1.99 41.96
C TRP A 306 0.62 3.41 42.00
N LEU A 307 1.30 4.34 41.32
CA LEU A 307 0.83 5.71 41.15
C LEU A 307 0.75 6.01 39.66
N LEU A 308 -0.41 6.48 39.21
CA LEU A 308 -0.59 6.96 37.85
C LEU A 308 -0.18 8.43 37.77
N THR A 309 0.93 8.72 37.10
CA THR A 309 1.33 10.10 36.77
C THR A 309 0.77 10.49 35.41
N ALA A 310 0.89 11.77 35.04
CA ALA A 310 0.59 12.17 33.68
C ALA A 310 1.52 11.45 32.67
N PRO A 311 1.07 11.20 31.44
CA PRO A 311 1.86 10.50 30.43
C PRO A 311 3.18 11.20 30.10
N ARG A 312 4.23 10.40 29.90
CA ARG A 312 5.53 10.80 29.35
C ARG A 312 5.56 10.44 27.87
N TYR A 313 5.02 11.31 27.02
CA TYR A 313 4.82 11.00 25.60
C TYR A 313 6.12 10.66 24.84
N HIS A 314 7.27 11.21 25.22
CA HIS A 314 8.56 10.89 24.59
C HIS A 314 9.13 9.53 25.00
N ALA A 315 8.79 9.03 26.19
CA ALA A 315 9.49 7.90 26.82
C ALA A 315 9.50 6.59 26.02
N PRO A 316 8.43 6.21 25.28
CA PRO A 316 8.45 5.01 24.45
C PRO A 316 9.45 5.08 23.29
N PHE A 317 9.84 6.29 22.85
CA PHE A 317 10.64 6.51 21.65
C PHE A 317 12.11 6.87 21.93
N THR A 318 12.44 7.18 23.19
CA THR A 318 13.81 7.41 23.64
C THR A 318 14.38 6.17 24.34
N MET A 319 15.70 6.15 24.59
CA MET A 319 16.28 5.09 25.41
C MET A 319 15.77 5.19 26.86
N PRO A 320 15.59 4.07 27.56
CA PRO A 320 15.24 4.08 28.98
C PRO A 320 16.24 4.91 29.80
N GLY A 321 15.73 5.79 30.66
CA GLY A 321 16.56 6.66 31.49
C GLY A 321 17.09 7.93 30.82
N THR A 322 16.81 8.15 29.52
CA THR A 322 17.17 9.40 28.84
C THR A 322 16.26 10.54 29.29
N SER A 323 16.86 11.63 29.78
CA SER A 323 16.15 12.87 30.08
C SER A 323 15.75 13.59 28.78
N PRO A 324 14.62 14.35 28.78
CA PRO A 324 14.23 15.16 27.63
C PRO A 324 15.34 16.12 27.18
N ALA A 325 15.67 16.10 25.89
CA ALA A 325 16.63 16.99 25.26
C ALA A 325 15.94 18.25 24.70
N ALA A 326 16.70 19.32 24.45
CA ALA A 326 16.20 20.58 23.92
C ALA A 326 15.63 20.39 22.50
N GLY A 327 14.32 20.14 22.39
CA GLY A 327 13.63 19.80 21.13
C GLY A 327 12.22 19.26 21.41
N TRP A 328 11.72 18.39 20.53
CA TRP A 328 10.37 17.80 20.60
C TRP A 328 10.09 17.10 21.93
N SER A 329 11.10 16.41 22.49
CA SER A 329 10.95 15.66 23.74
C SER A 329 10.76 16.57 24.96
N ALA A 330 11.48 17.70 25.00
CA ALA A 330 11.28 18.75 26.00
C ALA A 330 9.93 19.45 25.79
N GLN A 331 9.54 19.78 24.56
CA GLN A 331 8.26 20.43 24.27
C GLN A 331 7.06 19.59 24.73
N LEU A 332 7.07 18.27 24.50
CA LEU A 332 6.04 17.35 25.02
C LEU A 332 6.09 17.16 26.55
N HIS A 333 7.17 17.57 27.20
CA HIS A 333 7.33 17.46 28.65
C HIS A 333 6.94 18.77 29.36
N THR A 334 7.28 19.93 28.80
CA THR A 334 7.16 21.24 29.46
C THR A 334 6.03 22.10 28.91
N ASP A 335 5.57 21.92 27.68
CA ASP A 335 4.56 22.80 27.08
C ASP A 335 3.15 22.17 27.11
N PRO A 336 2.18 22.79 27.81
CA PRO A 336 0.82 22.28 27.88
C PRO A 336 0.10 22.26 26.51
N ARG A 337 0.48 23.09 25.53
CA ARG A 337 -0.11 23.11 24.18
C ARG A 337 0.22 21.81 23.43
N HIS A 338 1.51 21.46 23.37
CA HIS A 338 1.97 20.23 22.72
C HIS A 338 1.50 18.99 23.49
N ARG A 339 1.42 19.05 24.83
CA ARG A 339 0.83 17.97 25.64
C ARG A 339 -0.67 17.80 25.40
N GLY A 340 -1.40 18.89 25.15
CA GLY A 340 -2.81 18.85 24.78
C GLY A 340 -3.02 18.12 23.45
N ALA A 341 -2.22 18.46 22.43
CA ALA A 341 -2.24 17.77 21.13
C ALA A 341 -1.93 16.27 21.28
N ALA A 342 -0.89 15.92 22.03
CA ALA A 342 -0.58 14.52 22.35
C ALA A 342 -1.69 13.83 23.16
N GLY A 343 -2.39 14.56 24.03
CA GLY A 343 -3.58 14.05 24.72
C GLY A 343 -4.71 13.68 23.78
N LEU A 344 -5.00 14.52 22.76
CA LEU A 344 -6.00 14.22 21.72
C LEU A 344 -5.62 12.96 20.93
N GLY A 345 -4.34 12.80 20.61
CA GLY A 345 -3.83 11.58 19.97
C GLY A 345 -3.93 10.34 20.83
N ALA A 346 -3.57 10.43 22.11
CA ALA A 346 -3.72 9.33 23.06
C ALA A 346 -5.20 8.94 23.20
N TRP A 347 -6.10 9.92 23.26
CA TRP A 347 -7.55 9.68 23.26
C TRP A 347 -8.02 8.96 21.99
N ALA A 348 -7.55 9.38 20.81
CA ALA A 348 -7.83 8.71 19.55
C ALA A 348 -7.40 7.23 19.59
N ALA A 349 -6.19 6.95 20.09
CA ALA A 349 -5.67 5.60 20.20
C ALA A 349 -6.43 4.75 21.24
N ILE A 350 -6.94 5.33 22.33
CA ILE A 350 -7.85 4.64 23.27
C ILE A 350 -9.16 4.28 22.54
N ALA A 351 -9.79 5.26 21.90
CA ALA A 351 -11.07 5.04 21.22
C ALA A 351 -10.97 4.02 20.08
N TRP A 352 -9.82 3.97 19.39
CA TRP A 352 -9.56 3.05 18.28
C TRP A 352 -8.74 1.81 18.68
N GLN A 353 -8.59 1.50 19.97
CA GLN A 353 -7.74 0.41 20.46
C GLN A 353 -7.99 -0.93 19.76
N ASP A 354 -9.27 -1.28 19.53
CA ASP A 354 -9.63 -2.55 18.86
C ASP A 354 -9.35 -2.50 17.35
N ARG A 355 -9.53 -1.34 16.71
CA ARG A 355 -9.19 -1.13 15.29
C ARG A 355 -7.68 -1.21 15.08
N ILE A 356 -6.89 -0.60 15.97
CA ILE A 356 -5.43 -0.65 15.99
C ILE A 356 -4.94 -2.08 16.21
N ALA A 357 -5.47 -2.78 17.21
CA ALA A 357 -5.11 -4.17 17.51
C ALA A 357 -5.44 -5.10 16.34
N LYS A 358 -6.62 -4.94 15.71
CA LYS A 358 -7.01 -5.70 14.53
C LYS A 358 -6.08 -5.44 13.34
N ALA A 359 -5.76 -4.18 13.07
CA ALA A 359 -4.84 -3.81 11.97
C ALA A 359 -3.43 -4.39 12.20
N ALA A 360 -2.93 -4.34 13.44
CA ALA A 360 -1.65 -4.95 13.81
C ALA A 360 -1.67 -6.47 13.68
N ALA A 361 -2.75 -7.14 14.10
CA ALA A 361 -2.91 -8.58 13.96
C ALA A 361 -2.92 -9.02 12.49
N THR A 362 -3.61 -8.30 11.61
CA THR A 362 -3.59 -8.56 10.17
C THR A 362 -2.18 -8.45 9.59
N ARG A 363 -1.40 -7.44 10.00
CA ARG A 363 0.00 -7.28 9.57
C ARG A 363 0.93 -8.34 10.15
N ALA A 364 0.59 -8.94 11.28
CA ALA A 364 1.36 -9.99 11.94
C ALA A 364 1.05 -11.41 11.41
N GLY A 365 0.14 -11.57 10.43
CA GLY A 365 -0.43 -12.85 10.00
C GLY A 365 0.54 -13.97 9.62
N ASP A 366 1.78 -13.64 9.22
CA ASP A 366 2.82 -14.62 8.85
C ASP A 366 3.85 -14.88 9.95
N LEU A 367 3.79 -14.12 11.06
CA LEU A 367 4.83 -14.11 12.10
C LEU A 367 4.76 -15.32 13.04
N ALA A 368 3.62 -16.00 13.12
CA ALA A 368 3.44 -17.13 14.03
C ALA A 368 4.44 -18.26 13.74
N ILE A 369 4.65 -18.56 12.46
CA ILE A 369 5.59 -19.60 12.00
C ILE A 369 7.04 -19.15 12.27
N ALA A 370 7.37 -17.89 12.00
CA ALA A 370 8.70 -17.35 12.27
C ALA A 370 9.03 -17.35 13.78
N ARG A 371 8.06 -16.94 14.61
CA ARG A 371 8.16 -16.96 16.08
C ARG A 371 8.32 -18.37 16.61
N GLU A 372 7.59 -19.34 16.08
CA GLU A 372 7.75 -20.76 16.46
C GLU A 372 9.16 -21.25 16.15
N ARG A 373 9.65 -20.98 14.94
CA ARG A 373 11.00 -21.40 14.52
C ARG A 373 12.10 -20.76 15.36
N ILE A 374 12.06 -19.45 15.58
CA ILE A 374 13.05 -18.72 16.40
C ILE A 374 12.94 -19.14 17.87
N GLY A 375 11.72 -19.34 18.38
CA GLY A 375 11.48 -19.89 19.72
C GLY A 375 12.11 -21.26 19.93
N ASN A 376 11.99 -22.16 18.95
CA ASN A 376 12.63 -23.48 18.99
C ASN A 376 14.16 -23.40 18.97
N VAL A 377 14.73 -22.46 18.20
CA VAL A 377 16.19 -22.22 18.19
C VAL A 377 16.66 -21.66 19.53
N ALA A 378 15.99 -20.64 20.07
CA ALA A 378 16.30 -20.06 21.37
C ALA A 378 16.19 -21.10 22.50
N LEU A 379 15.14 -21.93 22.48
CA LEU A 379 15.00 -23.06 23.40
C LEU A 379 16.18 -24.04 23.26
N GLY A 380 16.57 -24.39 22.03
CA GLY A 380 17.73 -25.25 21.77
C GLY A 380 19.03 -24.68 22.34
N VAL A 381 19.24 -23.36 22.24
CA VAL A 381 20.40 -22.67 22.82
C VAL A 381 20.37 -22.74 24.35
N GLU A 382 19.23 -22.45 24.98
CA GLU A 382 19.11 -22.50 26.44
C GLU A 382 19.23 -23.93 26.99
N VAL A 383 18.67 -24.93 26.31
CA VAL A 383 18.88 -26.34 26.64
C VAL A 383 20.37 -26.69 26.51
N SER A 384 21.05 -26.22 25.47
CA SER A 384 22.50 -26.44 25.29
C SER A 384 23.32 -25.78 26.39
N ARG A 385 22.99 -24.54 26.79
CA ARG A 385 23.60 -23.85 27.94
C ARG A 385 23.40 -24.61 29.24
N SER A 386 22.19 -25.12 29.48
CA SER A 386 21.86 -25.91 30.67
C SER A 386 22.63 -27.24 30.70
N LEU A 387 22.66 -27.97 29.57
CA LEU A 387 23.41 -29.22 29.45
C LEU A 387 24.91 -29.00 29.59
N TRP A 388 25.46 -27.93 29.00
CA TRP A 388 26.84 -27.53 29.15
C TRP A 388 27.18 -27.27 30.62
N PHE A 389 26.37 -26.45 31.30
CA PHE A 389 26.58 -26.14 32.71
C PHE A 389 26.50 -27.37 33.63
N ARG A 390 25.58 -28.32 33.34
CA ARG A 390 25.34 -29.50 34.19
C ARG A 390 26.29 -30.67 33.93
N HIS A 391 26.75 -30.85 32.69
CA HIS A 391 27.41 -32.08 32.25
C HIS A 391 28.82 -31.89 31.68
N MET A 392 29.28 -30.65 31.50
CA MET A 392 30.63 -30.40 31.02
C MET A 392 31.65 -30.52 32.16
N PRO A 393 32.67 -31.40 32.06
CA PRO A 393 33.70 -31.53 33.08
C PRO A 393 34.54 -30.24 33.22
N PRO A 394 35.00 -29.88 34.43
CA PRO A 394 35.87 -28.72 34.63
C PRO A 394 37.26 -28.92 34.02
N ASP A 395 37.77 -30.16 34.06
CA ASP A 395 39.11 -30.52 33.59
C ASP A 395 39.18 -30.59 32.04
N PRO A 396 40.15 -29.91 31.40
CA PRO A 396 40.30 -29.85 29.94
C PRO A 396 40.40 -31.20 29.23
N VAL A 397 41.10 -32.19 29.79
CA VAL A 397 41.29 -33.50 29.15
C VAL A 397 39.99 -34.30 29.16
N ASP A 398 39.23 -34.24 30.26
CA ASP A 398 37.91 -34.86 30.33
C ASP A 398 36.89 -34.19 29.39
N LYS A 399 37.08 -32.90 29.03
CA LYS A 399 36.28 -32.24 27.99
C LYS A 399 36.42 -32.95 26.65
N LEU A 400 37.62 -33.45 26.31
CA LEU A 400 37.86 -34.19 25.07
C LEU A 400 37.18 -35.57 25.07
N ALA A 401 36.97 -36.18 26.23
CA ALA A 401 36.14 -37.38 26.33
C ALA A 401 34.68 -37.10 25.98
N VAL A 402 34.18 -35.90 26.32
CA VAL A 402 32.82 -35.45 25.99
C VAL A 402 32.70 -35.07 24.51
N LEU A 403 33.64 -34.27 24.04
CA LEU A 403 33.58 -33.62 22.72
C LEU A 403 34.27 -34.42 21.61
N GLY A 404 35.03 -35.47 21.91
CA GLY A 404 35.88 -36.19 20.96
C GLY A 404 35.19 -36.62 19.66
N ALA A 405 33.93 -37.03 19.74
CA ALA A 405 33.17 -37.46 18.56
C ALA A 405 32.93 -36.33 17.53
N MET A 406 33.07 -35.06 17.92
CA MET A 406 32.92 -33.91 17.01
C MET A 406 34.22 -33.48 16.33
N LEU A 407 35.38 -33.98 16.77
CA LEU A 407 36.69 -33.58 16.25
C LEU A 407 36.84 -33.88 14.75
N GLY A 408 36.18 -34.93 14.24
CA GLY A 408 36.15 -35.27 12.82
C GLY A 408 35.24 -34.38 11.97
N ARG A 409 34.48 -33.47 12.59
CA ARG A 409 33.63 -32.48 11.90
C ARG A 409 34.08 -31.04 12.14
N MET A 410 35.06 -30.86 13.03
CA MET A 410 35.58 -29.56 13.41
C MET A 410 36.71 -29.17 12.44
N PRO A 411 36.51 -28.20 11.54
CA PRO A 411 37.52 -27.84 10.56
C PRO A 411 38.69 -27.11 11.23
N VAL A 412 39.90 -27.37 10.75
CA VAL A 412 41.10 -26.55 11.00
C VAL A 412 41.40 -25.70 9.76
N SER A 413 41.10 -26.23 8.56
CA SER A 413 41.21 -25.56 7.27
C SER A 413 40.10 -26.07 6.33
N ALA A 414 40.05 -25.61 5.07
CA ALA A 414 39.06 -26.04 4.10
C ALA A 414 39.12 -27.55 3.78
N GLN A 415 40.28 -28.19 3.96
CA GLN A 415 40.52 -29.61 3.65
C GLN A 415 40.80 -30.48 4.89
N GLN A 416 40.94 -29.90 6.09
CA GLN A 416 41.38 -30.65 7.28
C GLN A 416 40.46 -30.44 8.48
N THR A 417 40.35 -31.48 9.31
CA THR A 417 39.61 -31.48 10.58
C THR A 417 40.55 -31.65 11.77
N VAL A 418 40.10 -31.34 12.98
CA VAL A 418 40.92 -31.53 14.19
C VAL A 418 41.33 -33.00 14.32
N SER A 419 40.43 -33.95 14.04
CA SER A 419 40.77 -35.38 14.04
C SER A 419 41.83 -35.75 12.99
N SER A 420 41.77 -35.19 11.78
CA SER A 420 42.76 -35.50 10.73
C SER A 420 44.14 -34.92 11.04
N VAL A 421 44.19 -33.78 11.73
CA VAL A 421 45.47 -33.15 12.16
C VAL A 421 46.10 -33.89 13.34
N LEU A 422 45.28 -34.50 14.20
CA LEU A 422 45.76 -35.28 15.36
C LEU A 422 46.22 -36.70 14.96
N THR A 423 45.59 -37.28 13.94
CA THR A 423 45.90 -38.63 13.47
C THR A 423 47.35 -38.73 13.02
N GLY A 424 48.10 -39.70 13.56
CA GLY A 424 49.49 -39.95 13.19
C GLY A 424 50.53 -39.04 13.85
N ARG A 425 50.14 -38.09 14.72
CA ARG A 425 51.10 -37.29 15.52
C ARG A 425 51.92 -38.14 16.49
N THR A 426 51.29 -39.19 17.00
CA THR A 426 51.90 -40.26 17.78
C THR A 426 51.37 -41.60 17.25
N PRO A 427 52.05 -42.73 17.52
CA PRO A 427 51.55 -44.05 17.12
C PRO A 427 50.18 -44.40 17.73
N GLY A 428 49.85 -43.83 18.90
CA GLY A 428 48.58 -44.06 19.61
C GLY A 428 47.42 -43.14 19.17
N MET A 429 47.70 -42.05 18.45
CA MET A 429 46.67 -41.11 18.00
C MET A 429 45.99 -41.59 16.71
N VAL A 430 44.94 -42.39 16.90
CA VAL A 430 44.08 -42.91 15.82
C VAL A 430 42.66 -42.32 15.91
N PRO A 431 41.93 -42.13 14.79
CA PRO A 431 40.58 -41.57 14.80
C PRO A 431 39.60 -42.33 15.71
N ALA A 432 39.82 -43.65 15.86
CA ALA A 432 38.95 -44.52 16.65
C ALA A 432 38.89 -44.15 18.14
N ILE A 433 39.96 -43.56 18.71
CA ILE A 433 40.05 -43.19 20.14
C ILE A 433 39.03 -42.10 20.53
N TRP A 434 38.63 -41.28 19.53
CA TRP A 434 37.68 -40.19 19.67
C TRP A 434 36.23 -40.62 19.44
N SER A 435 36.01 -41.87 19.03
CA SER A 435 34.67 -42.37 18.67
C SER A 435 33.78 -42.60 19.90
N SER A 436 32.47 -42.49 19.70
CA SER A 436 31.48 -42.89 20.70
C SER A 436 31.53 -44.39 21.03
N ALA A 437 32.06 -45.22 20.13
CA ALA A 437 32.28 -46.64 20.34
C ALA A 437 33.40 -46.88 21.35
N ALA A 438 34.55 -46.21 21.19
CA ALA A 438 35.65 -46.27 22.15
C ALA A 438 35.21 -45.79 23.54
N ARG A 439 34.49 -44.67 23.61
CA ARG A 439 33.94 -44.15 24.88
C ARG A 439 32.97 -45.13 25.55
N ARG A 440 32.09 -45.79 24.79
CA ARG A 440 31.17 -46.80 25.33
C ARG A 440 31.90 -48.05 25.81
N ALA A 441 32.95 -48.48 25.09
CA ALA A 441 33.76 -49.64 25.45
C ALA A 441 34.56 -49.41 26.74
N LEU A 442 34.99 -48.17 27.00
CA LEU A 442 35.79 -47.77 28.16
C LEU A 442 34.95 -47.25 29.33
N ARG A 443 33.62 -47.20 29.19
CA ARG A 443 32.73 -46.78 30.27
C ARG A 443 32.76 -47.82 31.40
N PRO A 444 32.81 -47.42 32.68
CA PRO A 444 32.59 -48.36 33.78
C PRO A 444 31.17 -48.93 33.71
N GLY A 445 31.00 -50.26 33.68
CA GLY A 445 29.69 -50.92 33.86
C GLY A 445 29.03 -51.70 32.70
N PRO A 446 29.52 -51.81 31.45
CA PRO A 446 29.01 -52.84 30.54
C PRO A 446 29.51 -54.22 30.99
N ALA A 447 28.74 -55.29 30.73
CA ALA A 447 29.11 -56.69 31.05
C ALA A 447 30.50 -57.12 30.51
N ARG A 448 31.08 -56.35 29.59
CA ARG A 448 32.41 -56.56 28.98
C ARG A 448 33.59 -56.15 29.88
N SER A 449 33.44 -55.19 30.79
CA SER A 449 34.52 -54.76 31.72
C SER A 449 34.40 -55.36 33.12
N VAL A 450 33.35 -56.16 33.37
CA VAL A 450 33.12 -56.85 34.66
C VAL A 450 34.13 -57.98 34.90
N LEU A 451 34.71 -58.57 33.85
CA LEU A 451 35.64 -59.70 33.94
C LEU A 451 37.12 -59.32 33.79
N THR A 452 37.44 -58.04 33.54
CA THR A 452 38.84 -57.59 33.45
C THR A 452 39.40 -57.40 34.87
N ARG A 453 40.26 -58.33 35.31
CA ARG A 453 41.03 -58.24 36.56
C ARG A 453 42.02 -57.08 36.44
N ASP A 454 41.83 -56.08 37.30
CA ASP A 454 42.64 -54.87 37.47
C ASP A 454 42.63 -53.87 36.31
N GLY A 455 41.60 -53.01 36.28
CA GLY A 455 41.71 -51.66 35.71
C GLY A 455 40.63 -51.28 34.71
N VAL A 456 39.57 -50.60 35.17
CA VAL A 456 38.84 -49.69 34.29
C VAL A 456 39.80 -48.55 33.97
N ILE A 457 40.44 -48.58 32.80
CA ILE A 457 41.28 -47.47 32.35
C ILE A 457 40.36 -46.29 32.07
N ALA A 458 40.48 -45.22 32.86
CA ALA A 458 39.75 -43.98 32.62
C ALA A 458 40.13 -43.47 31.22
N HIS A 459 39.14 -42.97 30.46
CA HIS A 459 39.36 -42.50 29.07
C HIS A 459 40.50 -41.46 28.99
N ARG A 460 40.65 -40.62 30.02
CA ARG A 460 41.79 -39.72 30.21
C ARG A 460 43.14 -40.42 30.14
N VAL A 461 43.35 -41.49 30.91
CA VAL A 461 44.63 -42.23 30.96
C VAL A 461 44.97 -42.80 29.59
N LEU A 462 43.95 -43.26 28.84
CA LEU A 462 44.13 -43.70 27.47
C LEU A 462 44.52 -42.54 26.53
N LEU A 463 43.87 -41.37 26.66
CA LEU A 463 44.21 -40.20 25.86
C LEU A 463 45.63 -39.71 26.16
N GLU A 464 46.04 -39.66 27.43
CA GLU A 464 47.38 -39.27 27.87
C GLU A 464 48.45 -40.23 27.34
N ALA A 465 48.21 -41.54 27.45
CA ALA A 465 49.10 -42.56 26.91
C ALA A 465 49.18 -42.49 25.37
N ALA A 466 48.07 -42.22 24.70
CA ALA A 466 48.03 -42.05 23.26
C ALA A 466 48.68 -40.73 22.81
N ALA A 467 48.62 -39.67 23.61
CA ALA A 467 49.20 -38.36 23.30
C ALA A 467 50.70 -38.28 23.57
N ALA A 468 51.24 -39.20 24.37
CA ALA A 468 52.66 -39.33 24.66
C ALA A 468 53.40 -40.09 23.57
N CYS A 469 54.69 -39.78 23.43
CA CYS A 469 55.58 -40.56 22.59
C CYS A 469 56.10 -41.78 23.36
N PRO A 470 56.17 -42.97 22.72
CA PRO A 470 56.76 -44.13 23.37
C PRO A 470 58.21 -43.82 23.74
N ALA A 471 58.61 -44.23 24.95
CA ALA A 471 60.00 -44.13 25.36
C ALA A 471 60.88 -44.90 24.36
N PRO A 472 62.06 -44.37 23.98
CA PRO A 472 63.00 -45.14 23.18
C PRO A 472 63.35 -46.42 23.97
N PRO A 473 63.46 -47.59 23.30
CA PRO A 473 63.89 -48.81 23.98
C PRO A 473 65.30 -48.61 24.58
N ASP A 474 65.54 -49.20 25.76
CA ASP A 474 66.76 -49.01 26.57
C ASP A 474 68.07 -49.50 25.90
N ASP A 475 67.98 -50.20 24.77
CA ASP A 475 69.15 -50.65 24.00
C ASP A 475 68.96 -50.36 22.48
N PRO A 476 69.59 -49.31 21.95
CA PRO A 476 69.58 -49.03 20.51
C PRO A 476 70.22 -50.14 19.67
N ASP A 477 71.20 -50.90 20.19
CA ASP A 477 72.02 -51.84 19.42
C ASP A 477 71.34 -53.20 19.18
N ALA A 478 70.35 -53.57 19.98
CA ALA A 478 69.59 -54.81 19.79
C ALA A 478 68.69 -54.82 18.53
N ILE A 479 68.41 -53.66 17.93
CA ILE A 479 67.61 -53.54 16.69
C ILE A 479 68.49 -53.62 15.44
N TRP A 480 69.74 -53.14 15.50
CA TRP A 480 70.64 -53.01 14.35
C TRP A 480 71.29 -54.33 13.89
N HIS A 481 71.11 -55.42 14.65
CA HIS A 481 71.65 -56.76 14.33
C HIS A 481 70.64 -57.73 13.69
N ARG A 482 69.56 -57.25 13.06
CA ARG A 482 68.84 -58.10 12.09
C ARG A 482 69.70 -58.25 10.81
N PRO A 483 69.89 -59.47 10.27
CA PRO A 483 70.62 -59.66 9.02
C PRO A 483 70.01 -58.80 7.90
N ARG A 484 70.86 -58.16 7.07
CA ARG A 484 70.53 -57.29 5.92
C ARG A 484 69.81 -58.02 4.75
N GLY A 485 68.91 -58.95 5.06
CA GLY A 485 68.11 -59.71 4.09
C GLY A 485 66.66 -59.26 3.93
N ASP A 486 66.12 -58.40 4.79
CA ASP A 486 64.68 -58.06 4.80
C ASP A 486 64.43 -56.54 4.79
N ALA A 487 64.75 -55.87 3.67
CA ALA A 487 64.37 -54.46 3.43
C ALA A 487 62.89 -54.30 3.00
N ALA A 488 62.27 -55.39 2.55
CA ALA A 488 60.90 -55.39 2.01
C ALA A 488 59.82 -54.87 2.98
N PRO A 489 59.83 -55.16 4.30
CA PRO A 489 58.82 -54.66 5.22
C PRO A 489 58.88 -53.13 5.40
N LEU A 490 60.09 -52.57 5.45
CA LEU A 490 60.31 -51.12 5.62
C LEU A 490 59.89 -50.34 4.38
N GLN A 491 60.18 -50.88 3.19
CA GLN A 491 59.75 -50.31 1.92
C GLN A 491 58.23 -50.38 1.76
N LYS A 492 57.61 -51.49 2.18
CA LYS A 492 56.14 -51.65 2.17
C LYS A 492 55.45 -50.62 3.06
N ASP A 493 55.97 -50.44 4.28
CA ASP A 493 55.47 -49.42 5.20
C ASP A 493 55.64 -47.99 4.66
N ALA A 494 56.74 -47.71 3.95
CA ALA A 494 56.95 -46.41 3.31
C ALA A 494 55.93 -46.15 2.18
N VAL A 495 55.68 -47.15 1.32
CA VAL A 495 54.66 -47.04 0.27
C VAL A 495 53.26 -46.86 0.86
N ARG A 496 52.92 -47.60 1.93
CA ARG A 496 51.63 -47.44 2.63
C ARG A 496 51.42 -46.07 3.27
N ARG A 497 52.48 -45.31 3.55
CA ARG A 497 52.36 -43.93 4.03
C ARG A 497 52.13 -42.92 2.92
N ALA A 498 52.50 -43.25 1.68
CA ALA A 498 52.35 -42.37 0.53
C ALA A 498 50.93 -42.40 -0.05
N PHE A 499 50.18 -43.48 0.15
CA PHE A 499 48.84 -43.66 -0.42
C PHE A 499 47.79 -43.89 0.68
N ASP A 500 46.67 -43.15 0.62
CA ASP A 500 45.55 -43.32 1.55
C ASP A 500 44.73 -44.61 1.29
N ASP A 501 44.78 -45.17 0.07
CA ASP A 501 44.13 -46.43 -0.30
C ASP A 501 45.10 -47.62 -0.15
N GLU A 502 44.76 -48.55 0.75
CA GLU A 502 45.60 -49.71 1.08
C GLU A 502 45.81 -50.64 -0.13
N ARG A 503 44.84 -50.75 -1.05
CA ARG A 503 44.99 -51.56 -2.28
C ARG A 503 45.95 -50.92 -3.26
N GLN A 504 45.86 -49.59 -3.40
CA GLN A 504 46.75 -48.84 -4.27
C GLN A 504 48.19 -48.86 -3.75
N ALA A 505 48.37 -48.76 -2.42
CA ALA A 505 49.67 -48.93 -1.78
C ALA A 505 50.26 -50.33 -2.02
N ASP A 506 49.45 -51.38 -1.86
CA ASP A 506 49.91 -52.76 -2.07
C ASP A 506 50.21 -53.07 -3.54
N ASP A 507 49.48 -52.46 -4.50
CA ASP A 507 49.76 -52.57 -5.93
C ASP A 507 51.04 -51.82 -6.32
N MET A 508 51.27 -50.61 -5.76
CA MET A 508 52.48 -49.84 -5.99
C MET A 508 53.71 -50.52 -5.39
N PHE A 509 53.58 -51.10 -4.20
CA PHE A 509 54.64 -51.90 -3.60
C PHE A 509 54.98 -53.12 -4.45
N ARG A 510 53.97 -53.78 -5.04
CA ARG A 510 54.19 -54.86 -6.01
C ARG A 510 54.94 -54.39 -7.26
N MET A 511 54.63 -53.21 -7.81
CA MET A 511 55.36 -52.64 -8.95
C MET A 511 56.80 -52.25 -8.60
N LEU A 512 57.04 -51.73 -7.39
CA LEU A 512 58.37 -51.38 -6.91
C LEU A 512 59.27 -52.62 -6.78
N MET A 513 58.69 -53.75 -6.40
CA MET A 513 59.39 -55.03 -6.20
C MET A 513 59.40 -55.92 -7.45
N ASP A 514 58.91 -55.44 -8.58
CA ASP A 514 58.94 -56.19 -9.84
C ASP A 514 60.39 -56.37 -10.36
N SER A 515 60.65 -57.42 -11.14
CA SER A 515 62.01 -57.79 -11.55
C SER A 515 62.65 -56.74 -12.44
N GLU A 516 61.87 -56.05 -13.30
CA GLU A 516 62.41 -55.01 -14.19
C GLU A 516 62.87 -53.76 -13.43
N THR A 517 62.07 -53.30 -12.46
CA THR A 517 62.38 -52.14 -11.60
C THR A 517 63.54 -52.42 -10.65
N THR A 518 63.64 -53.64 -10.13
CA THR A 518 64.73 -54.03 -9.22
C THR A 518 66.07 -54.29 -9.93
N THR A 519 66.06 -54.64 -11.23
CA THR A 519 67.30 -54.74 -12.02
C THR A 519 67.81 -53.41 -12.57
N ASP A 520 66.94 -52.42 -12.78
CA ASP A 520 67.35 -51.05 -13.14
C ASP A 520 67.64 -50.24 -11.87
N LEU A 521 68.91 -50.23 -11.47
CA LEU A 521 69.39 -49.54 -10.27
C LEU A 521 69.02 -48.04 -10.26
N ASN A 522 68.90 -47.37 -11.41
CA ASN A 522 68.51 -45.95 -11.45
C ASN A 522 67.02 -45.76 -11.20
N ARG A 523 66.20 -46.72 -11.62
CA ARG A 523 64.74 -46.70 -11.44
C ARG A 523 64.36 -47.06 -10.01
N LEU A 524 65.01 -48.10 -9.46
CA LEU A 524 64.89 -48.44 -8.03
C LEU A 524 65.37 -47.27 -7.16
N ALA A 525 66.44 -46.59 -7.59
CA ALA A 525 66.89 -45.38 -6.93
C ALA A 525 65.78 -44.30 -7.00
N ALA A 526 65.43 -43.77 -8.18
CA ALA A 526 64.41 -42.71 -8.28
C ALA A 526 63.10 -43.00 -7.50
N ALA A 527 62.65 -44.25 -7.46
CA ALA A 527 61.47 -44.67 -6.69
C ALA A 527 61.67 -44.62 -5.16
N LEU A 528 62.84 -45.01 -4.66
CA LEU A 528 63.17 -44.88 -3.24
C LEU A 528 63.44 -43.41 -2.84
N ASP A 529 63.93 -42.55 -3.75
CA ASP A 529 64.04 -41.08 -3.52
C ASP A 529 62.67 -40.48 -3.30
N ALA A 530 61.75 -40.81 -4.20
CA ALA A 530 60.38 -40.32 -4.18
C ALA A 530 59.62 -40.78 -2.92
N LEU A 531 60.06 -41.87 -2.27
CA LEU A 531 59.54 -42.35 -1.00
C LEU A 531 60.18 -41.67 0.22
N THR A 532 61.17 -40.81 0.01
CA THR A 532 61.79 -40.02 1.08
C THR A 532 60.81 -38.90 1.49
N PRO A 533 60.41 -38.82 2.76
CA PRO A 533 59.48 -37.79 3.21
C PRO A 533 60.12 -36.39 3.13
N ASP A 534 59.31 -35.39 2.82
CA ASP A 534 59.71 -33.99 2.90
C ASP A 534 59.98 -33.53 4.35
N ALA A 535 60.36 -32.26 4.53
CA ALA A 535 60.63 -31.66 5.84
C ALA A 535 59.45 -31.73 6.83
N ASP A 536 58.22 -31.94 6.35
CA ASP A 536 57.00 -32.11 7.15
C ASP A 536 56.62 -33.59 7.36
N GLY A 537 57.40 -34.52 6.81
CA GLY A 537 57.21 -35.97 6.93
C GLY A 537 56.20 -36.54 5.95
N ARG A 538 55.91 -35.85 4.85
CA ARG A 538 54.96 -36.28 3.82
C ARG A 538 55.66 -36.79 2.57
N VAL A 539 55.03 -37.75 1.91
CA VAL A 539 55.48 -38.33 0.64
C VAL A 539 54.46 -37.96 -0.43
N ASP A 540 54.89 -37.47 -1.59
CA ASP A 540 54.01 -37.10 -2.70
C ASP A 540 53.68 -38.35 -3.56
N PRO A 541 52.43 -38.84 -3.54
CA PRO A 541 52.06 -40.05 -4.25
C PRO A 541 52.25 -39.95 -5.76
N ASP A 542 52.09 -38.77 -6.35
CA ASP A 542 52.24 -38.59 -7.80
C ASP A 542 53.71 -38.69 -8.22
N THR A 543 54.62 -38.22 -7.37
CA THR A 543 56.05 -38.34 -7.58
C THR A 543 56.52 -39.79 -7.44
N VAL A 544 55.93 -40.56 -6.51
CA VAL A 544 56.18 -42.01 -6.37
C VAL A 544 55.66 -42.79 -7.58
N ILE A 545 54.42 -42.52 -8.04
CA ILE A 545 53.83 -43.17 -9.22
C ILE A 545 54.72 -42.93 -10.46
N ARG A 546 55.16 -41.68 -10.66
CA ARG A 546 56.01 -41.31 -11.81
C ARG A 546 57.36 -41.99 -11.76
N ALA A 547 58.01 -42.00 -10.60
CA ALA A 547 59.33 -42.61 -10.42
C ALA A 547 59.33 -44.13 -10.65
N VAL A 548 58.24 -44.82 -10.29
CA VAL A 548 58.09 -46.26 -10.55
C VAL A 548 57.78 -46.55 -12.03
N ARG A 549 57.09 -45.66 -12.75
CA ARG A 549 56.60 -45.91 -14.11
C ARG A 549 57.52 -45.44 -15.24
N GLU A 550 58.34 -44.41 -15.04
CA GLU A 550 59.24 -43.86 -16.08
C GLU A 550 60.70 -44.33 -15.89
N PRO A 551 61.52 -44.44 -16.96
CA PRO A 551 62.96 -44.72 -16.81
C PRO A 551 63.71 -43.48 -16.30
N GLY A 552 64.45 -43.64 -15.19
CA GLY A 552 65.10 -42.52 -14.48
C GLY A 552 66.37 -42.00 -15.15
N GLN A 553 66.64 -40.70 -14.96
CA GLN A 553 67.95 -40.09 -15.23
C GLN A 553 69.00 -40.60 -14.23
N ARG A 554 70.28 -40.62 -14.64
CA ARG A 554 71.42 -41.16 -13.87
C ARG A 554 71.55 -40.48 -12.50
N ILE A 555 71.44 -41.24 -11.41
CA ILE A 555 71.71 -40.78 -10.04
C ILE A 555 73.13 -41.24 -9.66
N ASP A 556 73.92 -40.36 -9.04
CA ASP A 556 75.31 -40.63 -8.67
C ASP A 556 75.39 -41.63 -7.48
N GLU A 557 76.27 -42.63 -7.59
CA GLU A 557 76.42 -43.77 -6.64
C GLU A 557 76.62 -43.41 -5.15
N PRO A 558 77.19 -42.25 -4.75
CA PRO A 558 77.27 -41.86 -3.34
C PRO A 558 75.90 -41.57 -2.68
N ALA A 559 74.84 -41.33 -3.46
CA ALA A 559 73.51 -40.98 -2.93
C ALA A 559 72.72 -42.19 -2.42
N THR A 560 72.94 -43.38 -2.98
CA THR A 560 72.14 -44.59 -2.67
C THR A 560 72.43 -45.14 -1.27
N ALA A 561 73.66 -44.99 -0.77
CA ALA A 561 74.04 -45.43 0.58
C ALA A 561 73.48 -44.50 1.68
N GLN A 562 73.33 -43.19 1.40
CA GLN A 562 72.68 -42.26 2.33
C GLN A 562 71.19 -42.58 2.51
N TRP A 563 70.54 -43.24 1.57
CA TRP A 563 69.09 -43.45 1.63
C TRP A 563 68.63 -44.53 2.59
N VAL A 564 69.38 -45.62 2.74
CA VAL A 564 69.02 -46.63 3.74
C VAL A 564 69.17 -46.04 5.15
N ASP A 565 70.20 -45.21 5.37
CA ASP A 565 70.40 -44.47 6.62
C ASP A 565 69.37 -43.33 6.80
N THR A 566 68.93 -42.67 5.73
CA THR A 566 67.90 -41.62 5.78
C THR A 566 66.51 -42.22 6.01
N LEU A 567 66.17 -43.36 5.39
CA LEU A 567 64.92 -44.10 5.62
C LEU A 567 64.90 -44.73 7.03
N ALA A 568 66.05 -45.20 7.53
CA ALA A 568 66.18 -45.70 8.91
C ALA A 568 66.14 -44.57 9.96
N GLY A 569 66.67 -43.38 9.64
CA GLY A 569 66.65 -42.18 10.48
C GLY A 569 65.33 -41.38 10.44
N SER A 570 64.50 -41.60 9.42
CA SER A 570 63.21 -40.92 9.21
C SER A 570 62.05 -41.64 9.92
N ARG A 571 62.19 -41.97 11.20
CA ARG A 571 60.99 -42.19 12.03
C ARG A 571 60.26 -40.84 12.10
N PRO A 572 58.94 -40.75 11.81
CA PRO A 572 58.22 -39.50 11.97
C PRO A 572 58.48 -39.03 13.41
N ARG A 573 59.01 -37.81 13.55
CA ARG A 573 59.26 -37.22 14.87
C ARG A 573 57.94 -37.33 15.62
N CYS A 574 57.85 -38.24 16.58
CA CYS A 574 56.66 -38.35 17.38
C CYS A 574 56.45 -36.99 18.05
N ARG A 575 55.31 -36.36 17.78
CA ARG A 575 54.98 -35.02 18.29
C ARG A 575 53.93 -35.21 19.38
N PRO A 576 54.29 -35.07 20.66
CA PRO A 576 53.31 -35.21 21.72
C PRO A 576 52.23 -34.14 21.57
N VAL A 577 51.00 -34.48 21.99
CA VAL A 577 49.87 -33.57 21.94
C VAL A 577 49.60 -33.03 23.34
N ASP A 578 49.62 -31.71 23.49
CA ASP A 578 49.16 -31.04 24.70
C ASP A 578 47.62 -31.16 24.79
N LEU A 579 47.16 -32.12 25.59
CA LEU A 579 45.73 -32.41 25.76
C LEU A 579 45.00 -31.34 26.56
N ASP A 580 45.69 -30.61 27.45
CA ASP A 580 45.10 -29.53 28.23
C ASP A 580 44.75 -28.34 27.32
N THR A 581 45.73 -27.91 26.51
CA THR A 581 45.51 -26.83 25.54
C THR A 581 44.50 -27.24 24.47
N LEU A 582 44.57 -28.48 23.98
CA LEU A 582 43.61 -29.00 22.99
C LEU A 582 42.19 -29.04 23.58
N GLY A 583 42.03 -29.57 24.79
CA GLY A 583 40.75 -29.68 25.48
C GLY A 583 40.09 -28.33 25.74
N GLN A 584 40.88 -27.35 26.16
CA GLN A 584 40.37 -26.01 26.39
C GLN A 584 39.98 -25.31 25.07
N ARG A 585 40.82 -25.38 24.02
CA ARG A 585 40.50 -24.78 22.72
C ARG A 585 39.29 -25.41 22.03
N VAL A 586 39.15 -26.73 22.11
CA VAL A 586 37.98 -27.44 21.57
C VAL A 586 36.72 -27.02 22.32
N ALA A 587 36.79 -26.89 23.64
CA ALA A 587 35.66 -26.43 24.46
C ALA A 587 35.28 -24.96 24.16
N ASP A 588 36.25 -24.06 24.06
CA ASP A 588 36.01 -22.64 23.75
C ASP A 588 35.35 -22.46 22.39
N ALA A 589 35.71 -23.28 21.41
CA ALA A 589 35.18 -23.20 20.06
C ALA A 589 33.69 -23.60 19.93
N VAL A 590 33.14 -24.28 20.94
CA VAL A 590 31.73 -24.72 20.99
C VAL A 590 30.99 -24.22 22.24
N ASN A 591 31.60 -23.32 23.02
CA ASN A 591 31.04 -22.82 24.27
C ASN A 591 29.76 -21.99 24.01
N PRO A 592 28.58 -22.40 24.51
CA PRO A 592 27.31 -21.73 24.25
C PRO A 592 27.13 -20.40 25.01
N PHE A 593 28.07 -20.04 25.89
CA PHE A 593 28.14 -18.76 26.60
C PHE A 593 29.09 -17.75 25.95
N ALA A 594 29.91 -18.18 24.99
CA ALA A 594 30.73 -17.26 24.20
C ALA A 594 29.83 -16.43 23.27
N ALA A 595 30.16 -15.15 23.07
CA ALA A 595 29.33 -14.24 22.28
C ALA A 595 29.14 -14.69 20.82
N ARG A 596 30.21 -15.20 20.19
CA ARG A 596 30.21 -15.82 18.86
C ARG A 596 31.32 -16.88 18.76
N PRO A 597 31.08 -18.12 19.24
CA PRO A 597 32.03 -19.20 19.00
C PRO A 597 32.02 -19.58 17.50
N PRO A 598 33.13 -20.08 16.93
CA PRO A 598 33.20 -20.52 15.53
C PRO A 598 32.09 -21.49 15.11
N ALA A 599 31.60 -22.33 16.04
CA ALA A 599 30.46 -23.21 15.77
C ALA A 599 29.14 -22.44 15.57
N ALA A 600 28.91 -21.35 16.29
CA ALA A 600 27.72 -20.52 16.13
C ALA A 600 27.75 -19.77 14.78
N ASP A 601 28.89 -19.19 14.40
CA ASP A 601 29.05 -18.53 13.09
C ASP A 601 28.76 -19.49 11.94
N ARG A 602 29.18 -20.76 12.06
CA ARG A 602 28.90 -21.79 11.05
C ARG A 602 27.42 -22.14 10.98
N VAL A 603 26.72 -22.25 12.11
CA VAL A 603 25.28 -22.54 12.13
C VAL A 603 24.50 -21.35 11.55
N LEU A 604 24.83 -20.13 11.96
CA LEU A 604 24.22 -18.91 11.43
C LEU A 604 24.47 -18.74 9.92
N ALA A 605 25.66 -19.11 9.42
CA ALA A 605 25.94 -19.10 7.98
C ALA A 605 25.08 -20.08 7.16
N THR A 606 24.44 -21.07 7.78
CA THR A 606 23.47 -21.97 7.10
C THR A 606 22.04 -21.42 7.09
N LEU A 607 21.76 -20.37 7.87
CA LEU A 607 20.44 -19.77 8.02
C LEU A 607 20.40 -18.45 7.24
N VAL A 608 19.92 -18.49 5.99
CA VAL A 608 19.80 -17.30 5.14
C VAL A 608 18.72 -16.36 5.71
N GLY A 609 19.10 -15.12 6.03
CA GLY A 609 18.19 -14.07 6.47
C GLY A 609 17.91 -13.99 7.98
N ILE A 610 18.69 -14.71 8.81
CA ILE A 610 18.61 -14.64 10.28
C ILE A 610 19.94 -14.12 10.82
N ASP A 611 19.98 -12.83 11.15
CA ASP A 611 21.19 -12.17 11.68
C ASP A 611 21.23 -12.14 13.22
N ASP A 612 20.09 -12.42 13.88
CA ASP A 612 19.93 -12.45 15.34
C ASP A 612 18.91 -13.52 15.79
N ILE A 613 19.11 -14.11 16.96
CA ILE A 613 18.24 -15.09 17.63
C ILE A 613 17.37 -14.39 18.71
N GLY A 614 17.21 -13.08 18.61
CA GLY A 614 16.36 -12.28 19.48
C GLY A 614 14.86 -12.59 19.32
N PRO A 615 14.01 -12.05 20.20
CA PRO A 615 12.56 -12.14 20.03
C PRO A 615 12.16 -11.58 18.65
N VAL A 616 11.24 -12.28 17.96
CA VAL A 616 10.77 -11.86 16.63
C VAL A 616 9.96 -10.59 16.76
N GLU A 617 10.58 -9.46 16.47
CA GLU A 617 9.96 -8.15 16.52
C GLU A 617 9.42 -7.74 15.15
N ILE A 618 8.30 -7.04 15.15
CA ILE A 618 7.71 -6.45 13.94
C ILE A 618 7.69 -4.94 14.02
N GLU A 619 7.83 -4.32 12.85
CA GLU A 619 7.68 -2.89 12.63
C GLU A 619 6.41 -2.64 11.80
N PRO A 620 5.20 -2.98 12.32
CA PRO A 620 3.99 -2.89 11.53
C PRO A 620 3.67 -1.44 11.22
N GLU A 621 3.30 -1.19 9.98
CA GLU A 621 2.78 0.10 9.52
C GLU A 621 1.26 0.01 9.41
N LEU A 622 0.57 0.79 10.23
CA LEU A 622 -0.88 0.77 10.31
C LEU A 622 -1.45 1.92 9.49
N ASP A 623 -2.25 1.57 8.48
CA ASP A 623 -2.93 2.51 7.60
C ASP A 623 -4.22 3.05 8.26
N LEU A 624 -4.04 3.83 9.32
CA LEU A 624 -5.11 4.39 10.14
C LEU A 624 -4.98 5.92 10.20
N PRO A 625 -5.54 6.66 9.23
CA PRO A 625 -5.50 8.12 9.22
C PRO A 625 -6.31 8.70 10.39
N LEU A 626 -5.62 9.34 11.34
CA LEU A 626 -6.23 9.85 12.58
C LEU A 626 -7.12 11.10 12.41
N TRP A 627 -7.05 11.81 11.27
CA TRP A 627 -7.87 13.00 11.05
C TRP A 627 -9.37 12.70 11.12
N GLN A 628 -9.79 11.50 10.69
CA GLN A 628 -11.20 11.08 10.74
C GLN A 628 -11.72 11.05 12.18
N PHE A 629 -10.93 10.51 13.12
CA PHE A 629 -11.27 10.52 14.54
C PHE A 629 -11.44 11.96 15.04
N LEU A 630 -10.46 12.82 14.76
CA LEU A 630 -10.50 14.20 15.25
C LEU A 630 -11.71 14.95 14.70
N ASN A 631 -12.03 14.75 13.42
CA ASN A 631 -13.18 15.36 12.76
C ASN A 631 -14.53 14.89 13.32
N GLU A 632 -14.64 13.61 13.69
CA GLU A 632 -15.86 13.05 14.28
C GLU A 632 -16.03 13.42 15.76
N ALA A 633 -14.94 13.34 16.53
CA ALA A 633 -14.99 13.44 17.99
C ALA A 633 -14.76 14.87 18.51
N ALA A 634 -13.97 15.69 17.81
CA ALA A 634 -13.67 17.06 18.21
C ALA A 634 -13.33 17.97 17.01
N PRO A 635 -14.31 18.22 16.10
CA PRO A 635 -14.10 18.96 14.85
C PRO A 635 -13.52 20.37 15.04
N ASP A 636 -13.74 21.00 16.19
CA ASP A 636 -13.20 22.33 16.51
C ASP A 636 -11.65 22.35 16.54
N TRP A 637 -11.01 21.20 16.76
CA TRP A 637 -9.54 21.06 16.70
C TRP A 637 -9.01 20.80 15.29
N MET A 638 -9.88 20.53 14.31
CA MET A 638 -9.46 20.54 12.90
C MET A 638 -9.12 21.97 12.47
N LEU A 639 -10.03 22.91 12.73
CA LEU A 639 -9.82 24.35 12.53
C LEU A 639 -10.58 25.16 13.58
N PRO A 640 -9.89 25.72 14.59
CA PRO A 640 -10.54 26.57 15.58
C PRO A 640 -11.19 27.80 14.93
N GLY A 641 -12.44 28.08 15.28
CA GLY A 641 -13.19 29.20 14.71
C GLY A 641 -13.92 28.89 13.40
N ILE A 642 -13.97 27.63 12.94
CA ILE A 642 -14.71 27.24 11.72
C ILE A 642 -16.21 27.60 11.77
N GLY A 643 -16.78 27.65 12.98
CA GLY A 643 -18.16 28.07 13.21
C GLY A 643 -18.43 29.52 12.79
N ASP A 644 -17.45 30.41 12.96
CA ASP A 644 -17.57 31.85 12.67
C ASP A 644 -17.52 32.18 11.17
N LEU A 645 -16.95 31.28 10.36
CA LEU A 645 -16.84 31.46 8.90
C LEU A 645 -18.25 31.56 8.28
N GLN A 646 -18.53 32.57 7.46
CA GLN A 646 -19.85 32.67 6.81
C GLN A 646 -20.02 31.64 5.69
N GLN A 647 -21.27 31.38 5.30
CA GLN A 647 -21.56 30.54 4.15
C GLN A 647 -21.07 31.21 2.85
N ASP A 648 -20.73 30.39 1.85
CA ASP A 648 -20.20 30.76 0.55
C ASP A 648 -18.84 31.48 0.63
N ARG A 649 -17.96 31.00 1.52
CA ARG A 649 -16.59 31.50 1.70
C ARG A 649 -15.53 30.51 1.25
N VAL A 650 -14.45 31.03 0.67
CA VAL A 650 -13.25 30.29 0.28
C VAL A 650 -12.04 30.91 0.97
N VAL A 651 -11.25 30.10 1.68
CA VAL A 651 -10.13 30.56 2.51
C VAL A 651 -8.89 29.74 2.21
N GLY A 652 -7.75 30.42 2.01
CA GLY A 652 -6.43 29.80 1.98
C GLY A 652 -5.89 29.57 3.39
N LEU A 653 -5.48 28.34 3.67
CA LEU A 653 -4.96 27.84 4.95
C LEU A 653 -3.68 27.03 4.72
N ALA A 654 -3.08 26.56 5.81
CA ALA A 654 -1.95 25.64 5.79
C ALA A 654 -2.17 24.48 6.76
N THR A 655 -1.53 23.35 6.51
CA THR A 655 -1.41 22.27 7.51
C THR A 655 -0.50 22.71 8.66
N HIS A 656 -0.80 22.29 9.88
CA HIS A 656 -0.01 22.60 11.07
C HIS A 656 0.79 21.38 11.55
N ALA A 657 2.02 21.22 11.05
CA ALA A 657 2.86 20.04 11.31
C ALA A 657 3.10 19.80 12.81
N ALA A 658 3.43 20.83 13.59
CA ALA A 658 3.70 20.68 15.03
C ALA A 658 2.50 20.13 15.83
N PHE A 659 1.26 20.46 15.43
CA PHE A 659 0.06 19.87 16.02
C PHE A 659 -0.10 18.41 15.62
N VAL A 660 0.03 18.11 14.32
CA VAL A 660 -0.09 16.75 13.77
C VAL A 660 0.93 15.80 14.38
N GLU A 661 2.20 16.21 14.46
CA GLU A 661 3.28 15.45 15.09
C GLU A 661 3.02 15.19 16.57
N GLY A 662 2.51 16.19 17.30
CA GLY A 662 2.12 16.04 18.71
C GLY A 662 1.01 15.00 18.89
N VAL A 663 -0.06 15.09 18.07
CA VAL A 663 -1.15 14.11 18.05
C VAL A 663 -0.61 12.71 17.75
N LEU A 664 0.23 12.54 16.72
CA LEU A 664 0.79 11.23 16.36
C LEU A 664 1.72 10.69 17.45
N ALA A 665 2.51 11.52 18.12
CA ALA A 665 3.35 11.09 19.24
C ALA A 665 2.51 10.54 20.41
N GLY A 666 1.41 11.23 20.76
CA GLY A 666 0.47 10.78 21.78
C GLY A 666 -0.30 9.51 21.41
N ALA A 667 -0.74 9.42 20.16
CA ALA A 667 -1.42 8.23 19.65
C ALA A 667 -0.50 6.99 19.67
N ASN A 668 0.75 7.14 19.23
CA ASN A 668 1.72 6.04 19.30
C ASN A 668 2.10 5.67 20.74
N HIS A 669 2.17 6.64 21.67
CA HIS A 669 2.43 6.35 23.08
C HIS A 669 1.39 5.36 23.63
N GLN A 670 0.10 5.62 23.38
CA GLN A 670 -0.97 4.75 23.81
C GLN A 670 -1.04 3.45 23.01
N ALA A 671 -0.92 3.52 21.68
CA ALA A 671 -1.01 2.35 20.81
C ALA A 671 0.10 1.33 21.13
N LEU A 672 1.32 1.78 21.41
CA LEU A 672 2.39 0.89 21.85
C LEU A 672 2.10 0.21 23.18
N GLY A 673 1.53 0.94 24.15
CA GLY A 673 1.10 0.38 25.42
C GLY A 673 0.08 -0.73 25.23
N GLU A 674 -0.96 -0.47 24.42
CA GLU A 674 -2.03 -1.42 24.12
C GLU A 674 -1.53 -2.65 23.37
N LEU A 675 -0.74 -2.46 22.31
CA LEU A 675 -0.23 -3.56 21.49
C LEU A 675 0.72 -4.46 22.30
N ARG A 676 1.54 -3.88 23.17
CA ARG A 676 2.38 -4.65 24.11
C ARG A 676 1.55 -5.40 25.15
N TRP A 677 0.51 -4.77 25.70
CA TRP A 677 -0.41 -5.42 26.63
C TRP A 677 -1.10 -6.64 25.98
N ARG A 678 -1.42 -6.55 24.68
CA ARG A 678 -1.95 -7.67 23.88
C ARG A 678 -0.90 -8.67 23.38
N ASN A 679 0.34 -8.61 23.88
CA ASN A 679 1.46 -9.48 23.49
C ASN A 679 1.82 -9.43 21.99
N VAL A 680 1.56 -8.31 21.31
CA VAL A 680 2.06 -8.08 19.94
C VAL A 680 3.55 -7.76 20.02
N PRO A 681 4.43 -8.49 19.32
CA PRO A 681 5.88 -8.34 19.49
C PRO A 681 6.40 -7.17 18.65
N ILE A 682 6.11 -5.94 19.07
CA ILE A 682 6.50 -4.73 18.35
C ILE A 682 7.93 -4.32 18.71
N ALA A 683 8.72 -3.96 17.70
CA ALA A 683 10.08 -3.48 17.88
C ALA A 683 10.14 -2.28 18.86
N PRO A 684 11.16 -2.19 19.74
CA PRO A 684 11.35 -1.09 20.65
C PRO A 684 11.37 0.25 19.92
N ARG A 685 10.68 1.23 20.50
CA ARG A 685 10.61 2.62 19.99
C ARG A 685 9.96 2.76 18.62
N TRP A 686 9.39 1.71 18.05
CA TRP A 686 8.67 1.81 16.78
C TRP A 686 7.42 2.69 16.90
N SER A 687 7.04 3.38 15.82
CA SER A 687 5.83 4.20 15.79
C SER A 687 4.88 3.65 14.71
N PRO A 688 3.94 2.75 15.05
CA PRO A 688 3.06 2.10 14.08
C PRO A 688 2.06 3.04 13.38
N LEU A 689 1.68 4.15 14.02
CA LEU A 689 0.71 5.13 13.50
C LEU A 689 1.45 6.35 12.93
N ARG A 690 1.59 6.45 11.61
CA ARG A 690 2.32 7.58 10.97
C ARG A 690 1.47 8.41 10.01
N LYS A 691 0.16 8.11 9.95
CA LYS A 691 -0.80 8.83 9.09
C LYS A 691 -1.78 9.59 9.97
N PHE A 692 -1.76 10.90 9.83
CA PHE A 692 -2.82 11.77 10.27
C PHE A 692 -3.79 12.02 9.12
N TRP A 693 -3.31 12.46 7.96
CA TRP A 693 -4.11 12.77 6.77
C TRP A 693 -4.33 11.52 5.89
N GLN A 694 -5.43 11.50 5.13
CA GLN A 694 -5.71 10.43 4.15
C GLN A 694 -5.24 10.85 2.75
N ARG A 695 -3.97 10.59 2.45
CA ARG A 695 -3.32 11.00 1.19
C ARG A 695 -3.55 10.01 0.05
N THR A 696 -3.73 10.53 -1.17
CA THR A 696 -4.02 9.75 -2.40
C THR A 696 -2.90 8.77 -2.79
N GLY A 697 -1.68 8.93 -2.25
CA GLY A 697 -0.54 8.02 -2.47
C GLY A 697 -0.14 7.17 -1.27
N GLY A 698 -0.93 7.15 -0.19
CA GLY A 698 -0.60 6.39 1.02
C GLY A 698 0.66 6.87 1.76
N GLN A 699 1.14 8.07 1.45
CA GLN A 699 2.30 8.71 2.10
C GLN A 699 2.09 8.88 3.60
N PHE A 700 3.19 8.90 4.35
CA PHE A 700 3.20 9.12 5.79
C PHE A 700 3.44 10.59 6.12
N ASP A 701 2.81 11.07 7.18
CA ASP A 701 2.97 12.46 7.63
C ASP A 701 4.25 12.65 8.45
N ILE A 702 4.77 11.59 9.07
CA ILE A 702 5.98 11.64 9.90
C ILE A 702 6.98 10.53 9.57
N HIS A 703 8.26 10.82 9.78
CA HIS A 703 9.29 9.80 9.94
C HIS A 703 9.02 8.97 11.21
N PRO A 704 9.52 7.72 11.30
CA PRO A 704 9.46 6.96 12.54
C PRO A 704 10.02 7.77 13.72
N ILE A 705 9.29 7.86 14.83
CA ILE A 705 9.65 8.76 15.94
C ILE A 705 11.03 8.42 16.52
N ARG A 706 11.45 7.14 16.48
CA ARG A 706 12.81 6.72 16.87
C ARG A 706 13.96 7.33 16.05
N GLN A 707 13.65 7.91 14.88
CA GLN A 707 14.60 8.55 13.96
C GLN A 707 14.59 10.08 14.10
N TRP A 708 13.69 10.64 14.92
CA TRP A 708 13.62 12.08 15.13
C TRP A 708 14.87 12.60 15.83
N PRO A 709 15.55 13.62 15.29
CA PRO A 709 16.68 14.25 15.96
C PRO A 709 16.27 14.80 17.34
N ALA A 710 17.13 14.64 18.34
CA ALA A 710 16.81 15.02 19.72
C ALA A 710 16.71 16.55 19.92
N ASP A 711 17.41 17.30 19.07
CA ASP A 711 17.49 18.76 19.04
C ASP A 711 16.43 19.42 18.14
N ALA A 712 15.73 18.63 17.31
CA ALA A 712 14.68 19.13 16.44
C ALA A 712 13.39 19.42 17.25
N ALA A 713 12.83 20.62 17.06
CA ALA A 713 11.52 20.99 17.60
C ALA A 713 10.37 20.39 16.77
N LEU A 714 9.19 20.25 17.37
CA LEU A 714 7.95 19.93 16.65
C LEU A 714 7.69 21.00 15.57
N GLY A 715 7.32 20.54 14.38
CA GLY A 715 7.15 21.32 13.15
C GLY A 715 8.43 21.48 12.33
N ALA A 716 9.57 20.94 12.78
CA ALA A 716 10.80 20.96 11.99
C ALA A 716 10.71 20.01 10.79
N ALA A 717 11.24 20.44 9.65
CA ALA A 717 11.26 19.63 8.42
C ALA A 717 11.97 18.27 8.60
N ALA A 718 12.87 18.14 9.57
CA ALA A 718 13.55 16.87 9.86
C ALA A 718 12.63 15.76 10.42
N LEU A 719 11.41 16.10 10.87
CA LEU A 719 10.46 15.15 11.45
C LEU A 719 9.49 14.58 10.40
N THR A 720 9.43 15.19 9.22
CA THR A 720 8.45 14.89 8.16
C THR A 720 9.17 14.54 6.83
N PRO A 721 8.61 13.67 5.99
CA PRO A 721 9.18 13.41 4.67
C PRO A 721 9.09 14.64 3.75
N THR A 722 10.18 15.00 3.07
CA THR A 722 10.21 16.11 2.10
C THR A 722 9.26 15.84 0.92
N PRO A 723 8.39 16.78 0.47
CA PRO A 723 8.26 18.20 0.85
C PRO A 723 7.01 18.53 1.71
N LEU A 724 6.66 17.68 2.69
CA LEU A 724 5.36 17.77 3.40
C LEU A 724 5.34 18.66 4.65
N ALA A 725 6.33 19.54 4.87
CA ALA A 725 6.48 20.28 6.14
C ALA A 725 5.33 21.25 6.42
N SER A 726 4.75 21.89 5.40
CA SER A 726 3.51 22.66 5.50
C SER A 726 2.89 22.77 4.11
N GLU A 727 1.76 22.13 3.88
CA GLU A 727 1.06 22.15 2.60
C GLU A 727 -0.01 23.25 2.59
N ALA A 728 -0.18 23.86 1.42
CA ALA A 728 -1.27 24.74 1.10
C ALA A 728 -2.62 24.00 1.19
N VAL A 729 -3.62 24.61 1.84
CA VAL A 729 -4.98 24.07 1.95
C VAL A 729 -5.99 25.11 1.50
N VAL A 730 -6.91 24.75 0.61
CA VAL A 730 -8.05 25.61 0.27
C VAL A 730 -9.29 25.04 0.93
N LEU A 731 -9.93 25.84 1.77
CA LEU A 731 -11.16 25.49 2.48
C LEU A 731 -12.35 26.24 1.90
N PHE A 732 -13.46 25.53 1.72
CA PHE A 732 -14.71 26.04 1.21
C PHE A 732 -15.82 25.77 2.22
N LYS A 733 -16.55 26.81 2.62
CA LYS A 733 -17.81 26.68 3.36
C LYS A 733 -18.97 26.90 2.41
N THR A 734 -19.49 25.84 1.80
CA THR A 734 -20.50 25.90 0.74
C THR A 734 -21.27 24.57 0.61
N PRO A 735 -22.56 24.60 0.22
CA PRO A 735 -23.30 23.39 -0.13
C PRO A 735 -22.83 22.73 -1.44
N LEU A 736 -21.94 23.37 -2.22
CA LEU A 736 -21.51 22.89 -3.55
C LEU A 736 -21.06 21.42 -3.54
N PHE A 737 -20.11 21.06 -2.68
CA PHE A 737 -19.56 19.69 -2.59
C PHE A 737 -20.51 18.65 -1.98
N ARG A 738 -21.66 19.09 -1.46
CA ARG A 738 -22.75 18.19 -1.04
C ARG A 738 -23.67 17.87 -2.21
N ARG A 739 -23.98 18.87 -3.03
CA ARG A 739 -24.87 18.73 -4.20
C ARG A 739 -24.16 18.16 -5.42
N TYR A 740 -22.86 18.46 -5.55
CA TYR A 740 -21.97 18.02 -6.61
C TYR A 740 -20.74 17.34 -5.98
N PRO A 741 -20.87 16.10 -5.46
CA PRO A 741 -19.77 15.41 -4.78
C PRO A 741 -18.57 15.14 -5.69
N ASP A 742 -18.81 15.00 -7.00
CA ASP A 742 -17.77 14.70 -8.00
C ASP A 742 -17.14 15.95 -8.63
N THR A 743 -17.30 17.13 -8.01
CA THR A 743 -16.62 18.37 -8.46
C THR A 743 -15.12 18.16 -8.51
N VAL A 744 -14.52 18.45 -9.67
CA VAL A 744 -13.07 18.40 -9.83
C VAL A 744 -12.49 19.71 -9.30
N VAL A 745 -11.54 19.60 -8.38
CA VAL A 745 -10.85 20.74 -7.76
C VAL A 745 -9.37 20.64 -8.04
N TYR A 746 -8.77 21.72 -8.54
CA TYR A 746 -7.33 21.83 -8.72
C TYR A 746 -6.88 23.30 -8.65
N LEU A 747 -5.58 23.51 -8.43
CA LEU A 747 -4.96 24.81 -8.58
C LEU A 747 -4.41 24.97 -10.00
N TYR A 748 -4.56 26.15 -10.59
CA TYR A 748 -4.00 26.50 -11.89
C TYR A 748 -3.10 27.72 -11.76
N LYS A 749 -1.80 27.57 -12.09
CA LYS A 749 -0.82 28.65 -11.91
C LYS A 749 -1.22 29.87 -12.73
N ALA A 750 -1.39 31.03 -12.09
CA ALA A 750 -1.80 32.26 -12.77
C ALA A 750 -0.65 32.84 -13.62
N GLU A 751 -1.01 33.54 -14.70
CA GLU A 751 -0.07 34.43 -15.39
C GLU A 751 0.26 35.65 -14.53
N ALA A 752 1.38 36.32 -14.83
CA ALA A 752 1.78 37.51 -14.08
C ALA A 752 0.72 38.63 -14.09
N ASP A 753 -0.04 38.75 -15.18
CA ASP A 753 -1.10 39.73 -15.37
C ASP A 753 -2.47 39.27 -14.87
N TRP A 754 -2.61 38.02 -14.40
CA TRP A 754 -3.88 37.42 -14.00
C TRP A 754 -4.95 37.44 -15.12
N SER A 755 -4.52 37.34 -16.37
CA SER A 755 -5.44 37.15 -17.49
C SER A 755 -6.24 35.85 -17.31
N VAL A 756 -7.56 35.94 -17.55
CA VAL A 756 -8.44 34.77 -17.54
C VAL A 756 -8.19 34.00 -18.83
N PRO A 757 -7.88 32.69 -18.77
CA PRO A 757 -7.72 31.86 -19.96
C PRO A 757 -8.98 31.89 -20.84
N ASP A 758 -8.81 31.79 -22.16
CA ASP A 758 -9.94 31.70 -23.08
C ASP A 758 -10.80 30.46 -22.73
N PRO A 759 -12.12 30.60 -22.52
CA PRO A 759 -12.98 29.48 -22.17
C PRO A 759 -13.07 28.40 -23.25
N ASP A 760 -12.78 28.72 -24.51
CA ASP A 760 -12.82 27.77 -25.62
C ASP A 760 -11.48 27.00 -25.79
N ASP A 761 -10.40 27.44 -25.14
CA ASP A 761 -9.09 26.78 -25.18
C ASP A 761 -8.91 25.76 -24.04
N PRO A 762 -8.28 24.59 -24.30
CA PRO A 762 -7.92 23.66 -23.25
C PRO A 762 -6.85 24.26 -22.34
N LEU A 763 -7.03 24.13 -21.03
CA LEU A 763 -6.02 24.57 -20.05
C LEU A 763 -4.77 23.69 -20.13
N ASP A 764 -3.61 24.33 -20.08
CA ASP A 764 -2.30 23.67 -20.05
C ASP A 764 -2.17 22.77 -18.80
N GLU A 765 -2.04 21.46 -19.03
CA GLU A 765 -1.89 20.45 -17.99
C GLU A 765 -0.66 20.67 -17.10
N SER A 766 0.43 21.24 -17.65
CA SER A 766 1.68 21.45 -16.90
C SER A 766 1.55 22.49 -15.77
N ARG A 767 0.50 23.32 -15.83
CA ARG A 767 0.20 24.36 -14.85
C ARG A 767 -0.82 23.94 -13.80
N LYS A 768 -1.41 22.75 -13.94
CA LYS A 768 -2.39 22.19 -13.00
C LYS A 768 -1.70 21.51 -11.83
N GLN A 769 -2.20 21.74 -10.62
CA GLN A 769 -1.79 21.06 -9.40
C GLN A 769 -3.03 20.45 -8.74
N TYR A 770 -3.07 19.12 -8.70
CA TYR A 770 -4.17 18.37 -8.10
C TYR A 770 -3.98 18.22 -6.58
N PRO A 771 -5.07 18.03 -5.83
CA PRO A 771 -4.98 17.93 -4.38
C PRO A 771 -4.30 16.63 -3.92
N THR A 772 -3.39 16.75 -2.94
CA THR A 772 -2.73 15.62 -2.27
C THR A 772 -3.73 14.82 -1.42
N PHE A 773 -4.67 15.52 -0.77
CA PHE A 773 -5.78 14.91 -0.04
C PHE A 773 -6.98 15.88 0.07
N PRO A 774 -8.22 15.36 -0.08
CA PRO A 774 -9.43 16.06 0.30
C PRO A 774 -9.88 15.71 1.72
N GLY A 775 -10.69 16.57 2.33
CA GLY A 775 -11.39 16.27 3.57
C GLY A 775 -12.63 17.14 3.76
N ARG A 776 -13.48 16.77 4.72
CA ARG A 776 -14.72 17.48 5.04
C ARG A 776 -14.86 17.68 6.54
N ILE A 777 -15.27 18.87 6.96
CA ILE A 777 -15.56 19.20 8.37
C ILE A 777 -17.06 19.46 8.49
N GLY A 778 -17.79 18.53 9.11
CA GLY A 778 -19.25 18.59 9.09
C GLY A 778 -19.84 18.53 7.67
N ARG A 779 -21.00 19.15 7.46
CA ARG A 779 -21.81 18.95 6.25
C ARG A 779 -21.38 19.82 5.06
N ASP A 780 -21.11 21.09 5.32
CA ASP A 780 -20.92 22.13 4.29
C ASP A 780 -19.51 22.74 4.29
N VAL A 781 -18.55 22.12 4.98
CA VAL A 781 -17.14 22.53 4.88
C VAL A 781 -16.34 21.42 4.20
N ALA A 782 -15.74 21.75 3.07
CA ALA A 782 -14.79 20.90 2.36
C ALA A 782 -13.43 21.59 2.31
N PHE A 783 -12.34 20.84 2.38
CA PHE A 783 -11.00 21.37 2.22
C PHE A 783 -10.16 20.45 1.33
N PHE A 784 -9.22 21.05 0.61
CA PHE A 784 -8.35 20.38 -0.34
C PHE A 784 -6.92 20.84 -0.11
N ALA A 785 -6.02 19.90 0.18
CA ALA A 785 -4.60 20.19 0.39
C ALA A 785 -3.82 19.98 -0.90
N PHE A 786 -2.81 20.80 -1.15
CA PHE A 786 -1.99 20.79 -2.36
C PHE A 786 -0.51 20.78 -2.00
N ASN A 787 0.29 20.10 -2.82
CA ASN A 787 1.74 20.07 -2.70
C ASN A 787 2.39 21.37 -3.24
N VAL A 788 2.00 22.50 -2.63
CA VAL A 788 2.46 23.85 -2.95
C VAL A 788 2.76 24.56 -1.62
N ALA A 789 3.78 25.43 -1.60
CA ALA A 789 4.07 26.22 -0.41
C ALA A 789 2.87 27.12 -0.07
N PRO A 790 2.45 27.25 1.19
CA PRO A 790 1.26 28.01 1.57
C PRO A 790 1.26 29.47 1.08
N ALA A 791 2.42 30.12 1.06
CA ALA A 791 2.57 31.49 0.56
C ALA A 791 2.35 31.60 -0.96
N ASP A 792 2.63 30.54 -1.71
CA ASP A 792 2.50 30.54 -3.16
C ASP A 792 1.05 30.41 -3.63
N LEU A 793 0.10 30.05 -2.75
CA LEU A 793 -1.34 30.00 -3.06
C LEU A 793 -1.85 31.30 -3.70
N ALA A 794 -1.29 32.44 -3.32
CA ALA A 794 -1.63 33.75 -3.90
C ALA A 794 -1.29 33.88 -5.39
N ASN A 795 -0.54 32.93 -5.97
CA ASN A 795 -0.14 32.88 -7.38
C ASN A 795 -0.95 31.86 -8.20
N TYR A 796 -1.99 31.25 -7.62
CA TYR A 796 -2.82 30.24 -8.28
C TYR A 796 -4.29 30.64 -8.31
N TRP A 797 -4.95 30.26 -9.40
CA TRP A 797 -6.40 30.17 -9.46
C TRP A 797 -6.87 28.88 -8.80
N VAL A 798 -7.91 28.96 -7.99
CA VAL A 798 -8.63 27.77 -7.54
C VAL A 798 -9.69 27.46 -8.58
N VAL A 799 -9.59 26.29 -9.20
CA VAL A 799 -10.51 25.88 -10.27
C VAL A 799 -11.48 24.83 -9.76
N LEU A 800 -12.76 25.07 -10.00
CA LEU A 800 -13.86 24.13 -9.78
C LEU A 800 -14.45 23.77 -11.14
N GLU A 801 -14.44 22.50 -11.50
CA GLU A 801 -15.09 22.01 -12.71
C GLU A 801 -16.29 21.13 -12.36
N GLU A 802 -17.41 21.42 -13.01
CA GLU A 802 -18.57 20.54 -13.00
C GLU A 802 -18.19 19.27 -13.78
N PRO A 803 -18.24 18.07 -13.16
CA PRO A 803 -18.01 16.83 -13.88
C PRO A 803 -19.12 16.66 -14.93
N PRO A 804 -18.83 16.01 -16.08
CA PRO A 804 -19.83 15.79 -17.11
C PRO A 804 -20.87 14.77 -16.61
N ALA A 805 -21.90 15.24 -15.90
CA ALA A 805 -23.05 14.43 -15.46
C ALA A 805 -24.03 14.13 -16.62
N GLY A 806 -23.48 13.97 -17.83
CA GLY A 806 -24.14 14.00 -19.12
C GLY A 806 -24.64 15.40 -19.51
N TYR A 807 -24.94 15.58 -20.80
CA TYR A 807 -25.43 16.86 -21.31
C TYR A 807 -26.82 17.18 -20.76
N ARG A 808 -27.05 18.46 -20.47
CA ARG A 808 -28.26 19.02 -19.87
C ARG A 808 -28.70 20.24 -20.67
N PHE A 809 -29.92 20.72 -20.40
CA PHE A 809 -30.49 21.86 -21.10
C PHE A 809 -31.14 22.80 -20.08
N TYR A 810 -30.90 24.10 -20.22
CA TYR A 810 -31.41 25.16 -19.37
C TYR A 810 -32.89 25.45 -19.64
N SER A 811 -33.67 25.52 -18.58
CA SER A 811 -34.95 26.23 -18.54
C SER A 811 -34.71 27.73 -18.24
N ARG A 812 -33.70 28.04 -17.44
CA ARG A 812 -33.27 29.38 -17.05
C ARG A 812 -31.74 29.44 -16.92
N HIS A 813 -31.12 30.51 -17.42
CA HIS A 813 -29.68 30.72 -17.33
C HIS A 813 -29.32 32.20 -17.29
N ASP A 814 -28.35 32.60 -16.47
CA ASP A 814 -27.94 34.00 -16.30
C ASP A 814 -29.14 34.94 -16.03
N ASP A 815 -29.98 34.53 -15.09
CA ASP A 815 -31.22 35.21 -14.68
C ASP A 815 -32.28 35.38 -15.78
N GLN A 816 -32.02 34.89 -16.99
CA GLN A 816 -32.92 34.93 -18.13
C GLN A 816 -33.56 33.57 -18.38
N ASP A 817 -34.85 33.59 -18.66
CA ASP A 817 -35.55 32.39 -19.10
C ASP A 817 -35.11 32.02 -20.51
N ARG A 818 -34.83 30.73 -20.72
CA ARG A 818 -34.61 30.21 -22.06
C ARG A 818 -35.94 30.01 -22.77
N PRO A 819 -35.99 30.14 -24.11
CA PRO A 819 -37.24 30.15 -24.85
C PRO A 819 -38.13 28.95 -24.55
N ILE A 820 -39.44 29.19 -24.64
CA ILE A 820 -40.50 28.19 -24.64
C ILE A 820 -41.24 28.41 -25.96
N GLY A 821 -40.91 27.65 -27.01
CA GLY A 821 -41.74 27.63 -28.21
C GLY A 821 -41.43 28.61 -29.35
N SER A 822 -40.42 29.49 -29.27
CA SER A 822 -40.17 30.56 -30.26
C SER A 822 -39.03 30.31 -31.25
N VAL A 823 -38.54 29.07 -31.38
CA VAL A 823 -37.41 28.72 -32.27
C VAL A 823 -37.86 27.86 -33.45
N ALA A 824 -37.08 27.91 -34.53
CA ALA A 824 -37.45 27.33 -35.81
C ALA A 824 -37.65 25.80 -35.78
N ASP A 825 -36.83 25.08 -35.00
CA ASP A 825 -36.85 23.63 -34.93
C ASP A 825 -36.18 23.08 -33.65
N GLY A 826 -36.15 21.75 -33.51
CA GLY A 826 -35.54 21.07 -32.37
C GLY A 826 -34.02 21.25 -32.25
N ALA A 827 -33.29 21.41 -33.35
CA ALA A 827 -31.84 21.66 -33.29
C ALA A 827 -31.54 23.06 -32.75
N ALA A 828 -32.27 24.08 -33.20
CA ALA A 828 -32.15 25.44 -32.70
C ALA A 828 -32.54 25.50 -31.21
N TYR A 829 -33.64 24.84 -30.82
CA TYR A 829 -34.05 24.75 -29.42
C TYR A 829 -32.98 24.10 -28.54
N ALA A 830 -32.40 22.99 -28.99
CA ALA A 830 -31.33 22.30 -28.28
C ALA A 830 -30.09 23.18 -28.13
N LEU A 831 -29.68 23.88 -29.19
CA LEU A 831 -28.50 24.74 -29.18
C LEU A 831 -28.65 25.93 -28.21
N GLU A 832 -29.80 26.62 -28.24
CA GLU A 832 -30.06 27.78 -27.39
C GLU A 832 -30.24 27.42 -25.91
N THR A 833 -30.75 26.21 -25.64
CA THR A 833 -30.93 25.70 -24.28
C THR A 833 -29.73 24.91 -23.78
N PHE A 834 -28.72 24.61 -24.61
CA PHE A 834 -27.63 23.70 -24.25
C PHE A 834 -26.85 24.17 -23.01
N ALA A 835 -26.74 23.31 -22.00
CA ALA A 835 -25.94 23.57 -20.83
C ALA A 835 -24.50 23.11 -21.04
N ARG A 836 -23.64 24.06 -21.42
CA ARG A 836 -22.19 23.83 -21.51
C ARG A 836 -21.61 23.51 -20.12
N PRO A 837 -20.62 22.59 -20.02
CA PRO A 837 -19.90 22.34 -18.77
C PRO A 837 -19.36 23.63 -18.18
N VAL A 838 -19.46 23.77 -16.85
CA VAL A 838 -19.06 24.98 -16.16
C VAL A 838 -17.72 24.77 -15.48
N ARG A 839 -16.78 25.65 -15.80
CA ARG A 839 -15.52 25.83 -15.07
C ARG A 839 -15.57 27.18 -14.37
N VAL A 840 -15.27 27.19 -13.07
CA VAL A 840 -15.16 28.43 -12.28
C VAL A 840 -13.73 28.55 -11.78
N MET A 841 -13.12 29.70 -12.02
CA MET A 841 -11.79 30.05 -11.54
C MET A 841 -11.94 31.15 -10.49
N ILE A 842 -11.45 30.89 -9.28
CA ILE A 842 -11.54 31.80 -8.13
C ILE A 842 -10.14 32.33 -7.83
N GLY A 843 -10.00 33.65 -7.80
CA GLY A 843 -8.77 34.33 -7.43
C GLY A 843 -8.88 35.86 -7.59
N LYS A 844 -7.96 36.66 -7.03
CA LYS A 844 -6.84 36.25 -6.16
C LYS A 844 -7.37 35.80 -4.79
N LEU A 845 -6.86 34.68 -4.27
CA LEU A 845 -7.19 34.29 -2.90
C LEU A 845 -6.47 35.23 -1.92
N GLU A 846 -7.23 35.85 -1.03
CA GLU A 846 -6.64 36.49 0.14
C GLU A 846 -6.18 35.39 1.11
N LEU A 847 -4.88 35.40 1.42
CA LEU A 847 -4.29 34.46 2.35
C LEU A 847 -4.64 34.92 3.77
N ALA A 848 -5.38 34.08 4.51
CA ALA A 848 -5.69 34.35 5.91
C ALA A 848 -4.42 34.30 6.77
#